data_AF-A0A1G7KJN3-F1
#
_entry.id   AF-A0A1G7KJN3-F1
#
_cell.length_a   1.000
_cell.length_b   1.000
_cell.length_c   1.000
_cell.angle_alpha   90.00
_cell.angle_beta   90.00
_cell.angle_gamma   90.00
#
_symmetry.space_group_name_H-M   'P 1'
#
loop_
_entity.id
_entity.type
_entity.pdbx_description
1 polymer ?
#
loop_
_entity_poly.entity_id
_entity_poly.type
_entity_poly.pdbx_seq_one_letter_code
_entity_poly.pdbx_strand_id
1 'polypeptide(L)'
;MSPAGIPLTRKLRSAARRAIKGPLDLNGHQYRGAFRGNVDGLSDEGVIRGWVIHRESKKGRVPVAIYAGDTLLDAGVADAIREDVRAATGGDAACGFQFGLTDALYQKIAAAGGKVSVRTEGAGAVELGKIELTPDASNPGLGADLVTRCRFALRTELAALLELAQETPAAAEPLPPVAQPALSRHATMFTKARLIPDIPESGQPAYLDYVRYRYRMDEHYAVEKGLENGDRFLYWYLTAYRGQEKRRTPLSAEQIDYLNAPLVMGGQNHALSRVIWWRLSARPDLMGKLNLNDRNAFLDVLFWWAHQDVMHLNLEDCLVPDRYADALRGVHPSRRLDAFPLSYFTERYFLDSPKLQFLDPGSAEGRKTLMLSLMLHAAKRPDLLRYVPRGQMSALLAPNPENPGGGSDFEAFVNGLLQAGAEAEAREADEDDGAEPATPATLALPRERYAAMLRRKFFDLDSYSFLTRDPAGHRYEAAALPVPDPGREEVDVQLIGPLAKASGLGQATRLSAAILRETELSVRGVDFDLDNPAPEGFSSETLIEDYGPAKINLIHLNAESTPLAYAYQPDVFSGAYNIGYFFWELDKPAYCHYLGMELLDEIWVSTEYGVEMYKPDAKGKPVVNVGMCYEEHPDITREAARAFVNRRFRFDESHYVCLVAFDSFSFVQRKNPVSVLKAFQKAFEGVPEARLVVKTQNRDSVFDPVQVNLWDRVDAIIAGDPRIVIMNETLSYRDLLQLKAGSDCYISLHKSEGWGFGMIEAMALKVPVICTAYSGNMDFCSEETAWLVDYEESELRPGDYIFVRPGSVWAEPSVEDAARQMRAAFDDPQARAAKAEAAYGYIRKNFSAPAIAGRYGGRLREILADLARES
;
A
#
# COMPACT_ATOMS: atom_id res chain seq x y z
N MET A 1 -43.68 23.82 -13.15
CA MET A 1 -43.28 25.22 -13.36
C MET A 1 -41.82 25.24 -13.78
N SER A 2 -41.47 26.09 -14.75
CA SER A 2 -40.23 26.12 -15.52
C SER A 2 -38.94 25.92 -14.69
N PRO A 3 -38.02 25.00 -15.06
CA PRO A 3 -36.74 24.85 -14.38
C PRO A 3 -35.76 25.92 -14.89
N ALA A 4 -35.90 27.14 -14.36
CA ALA A 4 -34.91 28.20 -14.46
C ALA A 4 -33.99 28.14 -13.23
N GLY A 5 -32.96 27.31 -13.35
CA GLY A 5 -31.84 27.19 -12.41
C GLY A 5 -30.73 26.47 -13.15
N ILE A 6 -29.95 27.21 -13.94
CA ILE A 6 -28.95 26.66 -14.87
C ILE A 6 -27.78 26.08 -14.06
N PRO A 7 -27.53 24.75 -14.12
CA PRO A 7 -26.26 24.21 -13.65
C PRO A 7 -25.14 24.69 -14.58
N LEU A 8 -23.99 24.94 -13.99
CA LEU A 8 -22.75 25.43 -14.62
C LEU A 8 -22.10 24.40 -15.56
N THR A 9 -22.87 23.71 -16.41
CA THR A 9 -22.40 22.65 -17.33
C THR A 9 -23.38 22.45 -18.49
N ARG A 10 -24.00 23.51 -19.03
CA ARG A 10 -24.84 23.38 -20.24
C ARG A 10 -24.03 23.24 -21.54
N LYS A 11 -22.73 23.56 -21.52
CA LYS A 11 -21.83 23.46 -22.69
C LYS A 11 -21.17 22.08 -22.92
N LEU A 12 -21.23 21.17 -21.95
CA LEU A 12 -20.58 19.86 -22.03
C LEU A 12 -21.52 18.73 -22.51
N ARG A 13 -22.66 19.09 -23.12
CA ARG A 13 -23.80 18.20 -23.34
C ARG A 13 -23.92 17.75 -24.80
N SER A 14 -23.23 16.68 -25.17
CA SER A 14 -23.82 15.53 -25.91
C SER A 14 -22.81 14.40 -26.10
N ALA A 15 -23.25 13.20 -25.70
CA ALA A 15 -23.01 11.89 -26.33
C ALA A 15 -21.70 11.67 -27.10
N ALA A 16 -20.54 11.80 -26.46
CA ALA A 16 -19.29 11.37 -27.06
C ALA A 16 -18.46 10.53 -26.09
N ARG A 17 -18.85 9.27 -25.94
CA ARG A 17 -17.84 8.26 -26.23
C ARG A 17 -17.55 8.33 -27.71
N ARG A 18 -16.69 9.27 -28.09
CA ARG A 18 -16.06 9.26 -29.38
C ARG A 18 -14.62 8.91 -29.14
N ALA A 19 -14.42 7.60 -29.15
CA ALA A 19 -13.45 6.99 -30.01
C ALA A 19 -11.97 7.34 -29.77
N ILE A 20 -11.21 6.49 -29.05
CA ILE A 20 -9.75 6.29 -29.26
C ILE A 20 -9.30 4.91 -28.75
N LYS A 21 -8.51 4.20 -29.58
CA LYS A 21 -7.41 3.32 -29.18
C LYS A 21 -6.12 3.87 -29.79
N GLY A 22 -5.06 3.99 -29.00
CA GLY A 22 -3.70 4.32 -29.47
C GLY A 22 -2.80 4.77 -28.32
N PRO A 23 -1.48 4.50 -28.36
CA PRO A 23 -0.57 5.00 -27.34
C PRO A 23 -0.62 6.53 -27.33
N LEU A 24 -0.72 7.10 -26.13
CA LEU A 24 -0.50 8.51 -25.89
C LEU A 24 0.98 8.81 -26.22
N ASP A 25 1.29 9.22 -27.45
CA ASP A 25 2.59 9.82 -27.77
C ASP A 25 2.65 11.22 -27.14
N LEU A 26 2.86 11.24 -25.82
CA LEU A 26 3.00 12.45 -25.03
C LEU A 26 4.38 13.06 -25.28
N ASN A 27 4.52 13.74 -26.41
CA ASN A 27 5.61 14.72 -26.59
C ASN A 27 5.24 16.02 -25.86
N GLY A 28 5.17 15.97 -24.53
CA GLY A 28 4.57 17.00 -23.69
C GLY A 28 5.36 17.33 -22.43
N HIS A 29 6.62 17.75 -22.57
CA HIS A 29 7.38 18.38 -21.48
C HIS A 29 7.98 19.68 -21.97
N GLN A 30 7.17 20.74 -22.10
CA GLN A 30 7.72 22.06 -22.40
C GLN A 30 8.25 22.72 -21.12
N TYR A 31 9.54 22.55 -20.87
CA TYR A 31 10.29 23.24 -19.81
C TYR A 31 10.82 24.64 -20.23
N ARG A 32 10.33 25.20 -21.34
CA ARG A 32 10.80 26.48 -21.91
C ARG A 32 9.63 27.43 -22.12
N GLY A 33 9.63 28.57 -21.42
CA GLY A 33 8.58 29.60 -21.50
C GLY A 33 8.15 30.17 -20.15
N ALA A 34 7.16 31.08 -20.16
CA ALA A 34 6.60 31.76 -18.98
C ALA A 34 5.65 30.86 -18.15
N PHE A 35 5.19 29.75 -18.73
CA PHE A 35 4.22 28.83 -18.12
C PHE A 35 4.85 27.45 -17.87
N ARG A 36 4.34 26.76 -16.85
CA ARG A 36 4.57 25.33 -16.59
C ARG A 36 3.21 24.65 -16.63
N GLY A 37 3.04 23.66 -17.49
CA GLY A 37 1.78 22.94 -17.60
C GLY A 37 1.96 21.60 -18.32
N ASN A 38 0.92 20.79 -18.25
CA ASN A 38 0.87 19.49 -18.86
C ASN A 38 -0.56 19.19 -19.34
N VAL A 39 -0.67 18.42 -20.42
CA VAL A 39 -1.91 17.75 -20.80
C VAL A 39 -1.83 16.34 -20.21
N ASP A 40 -2.70 16.04 -19.25
CA ASP A 40 -2.67 14.76 -18.53
C ASP A 40 -3.22 13.61 -19.39
N GLY A 41 -4.12 13.94 -20.32
CA GLY A 41 -4.66 13.00 -21.30
C GLY A 41 -6.16 13.19 -21.54
N LEU A 42 -6.77 12.19 -22.18
CA LEU A 42 -8.20 12.07 -22.39
C LEU A 42 -8.77 11.01 -21.43
N SER A 43 -9.79 11.38 -20.64
CA SER A 43 -10.49 10.42 -19.79
C SER A 43 -11.47 9.55 -20.60
N ASP A 44 -11.84 8.37 -20.07
CA ASP A 44 -12.90 7.50 -20.62
C ASP A 44 -14.27 8.20 -20.81
N GLU A 45 -14.48 9.34 -20.16
CA GLU A 45 -15.68 10.19 -20.27
C GLU A 45 -15.62 11.19 -21.44
N GLY A 46 -14.57 11.17 -22.26
CA GLY A 46 -14.41 12.09 -23.40
C GLY A 46 -13.96 13.51 -23.01
N VAL A 47 -13.26 13.63 -21.86
CA VAL A 47 -12.77 14.92 -21.33
C VAL A 47 -11.26 14.99 -21.43
N ILE A 48 -10.75 15.97 -22.16
CA ILE A 48 -9.31 16.30 -22.17
C ILE A 48 -9.00 17.08 -20.90
N ARG A 49 -8.07 16.59 -20.10
CA ARG A 49 -7.68 17.20 -18.82
C ARG A 49 -6.21 17.55 -18.82
N GLY A 50 -5.87 18.56 -18.03
CA GLY A 50 -4.50 18.96 -17.80
C GLY A 50 -4.43 20.08 -16.77
N TRP A 51 -3.26 20.68 -16.65
CA TRP A 51 -3.03 21.80 -15.75
C TRP A 51 -2.01 22.77 -16.30
N VAL A 52 -2.06 24.01 -15.83
CA VAL A 52 -1.08 25.05 -16.17
C VAL A 52 -1.01 26.12 -15.07
N ILE A 53 0.21 26.54 -14.76
CA ILE A 53 0.53 27.66 -13.86
C ILE A 53 1.56 28.58 -14.51
N HIS A 54 1.60 29.83 -14.06
CA HIS A 54 2.70 30.73 -14.39
C HIS A 54 3.96 30.30 -13.63
N ARG A 55 5.10 30.15 -14.32
CA ARG A 55 6.30 29.53 -13.75
C ARG A 55 6.93 30.34 -12.62
N GLU A 56 7.09 31.65 -12.82
CA GLU A 56 7.71 32.55 -11.84
C GLU A 56 6.78 32.90 -10.68
N SER A 57 5.57 33.39 -10.98
CA SER A 57 4.61 33.83 -9.96
C SER A 57 3.84 32.70 -9.28
N LYS A 58 3.92 31.47 -9.81
CA LYS A 58 3.22 30.27 -9.30
C LYS A 58 1.69 30.37 -9.28
N LYS A 59 1.11 31.38 -9.95
CA LYS A 59 -0.34 31.60 -10.02
C LYS A 59 -1.02 30.70 -11.05
N GLY A 60 -2.23 30.25 -10.73
CA GLY A 60 -3.11 29.48 -11.61
C GLY A 60 -4.06 30.37 -12.41
N ARG A 61 -5.23 29.84 -12.82
CA ARG A 61 -6.25 30.53 -13.63
C ARG A 61 -5.73 31.07 -14.96
N VAL A 62 -4.87 30.30 -15.62
CA VAL A 62 -4.31 30.65 -16.92
C VAL A 62 -5.35 30.37 -18.02
N PRO A 63 -5.62 31.33 -18.94
CA PRO A 63 -6.46 31.08 -20.10
C PRO A 63 -5.86 30.01 -21.02
N VAL A 64 -6.67 29.05 -21.43
CA VAL A 64 -6.28 27.92 -22.26
C VAL A 64 -7.29 27.67 -23.36
N ALA A 65 -6.83 27.15 -24.49
CA ALA A 65 -7.66 26.82 -25.63
C ALA A 65 -7.19 25.54 -26.32
N ILE A 66 -8.14 24.89 -26.97
CA ILE A 66 -7.95 23.65 -27.71
C ILE A 66 -8.13 23.91 -29.21
N TYR A 67 -7.20 23.42 -30.01
CA TYR A 67 -7.10 23.67 -31.45
C TYR A 67 -6.96 22.36 -32.23
N ALA A 68 -7.56 22.30 -33.42
CA ALA A 68 -7.21 21.34 -34.47
C ALA A 68 -6.55 22.09 -35.62
N GLY A 69 -5.22 21.89 -35.80
CA GLY A 69 -4.41 22.75 -36.65
C GLY A 69 -4.42 24.21 -36.16
N ASP A 70 -4.95 25.12 -36.98
CA ASP A 70 -5.15 26.54 -36.66
C ASP A 70 -6.61 26.88 -36.28
N THR A 71 -7.50 25.89 -36.29
CA THR A 71 -8.92 26.10 -35.98
C THR A 71 -9.15 26.00 -34.47
N LEU A 72 -9.62 27.09 -33.86
CA LEU A 72 -10.06 27.11 -32.46
C LEU A 72 -11.32 26.23 -32.30
N LEU A 73 -11.23 25.27 -31.38
CA LEU A 73 -12.32 24.35 -31.08
C LEU A 73 -13.10 24.79 -29.85
N ASP A 74 -12.40 25.07 -28.74
CA ASP A 74 -12.98 25.58 -27.50
C ASP A 74 -11.93 26.36 -26.69
N ALA A 75 -12.38 27.18 -25.73
CA ALA A 75 -11.52 27.97 -24.88
C ALA A 75 -12.10 28.10 -23.46
N GLY A 76 -11.22 28.15 -22.47
CA GLY A 76 -11.58 28.21 -21.06
C GLY A 76 -10.46 28.78 -20.20
N VAL A 77 -10.67 28.74 -18.89
CA VAL A 77 -9.67 29.14 -17.90
C VAL A 77 -9.31 27.91 -17.08
N ALA A 78 -8.03 27.72 -16.81
CA ALA A 78 -7.55 26.62 -15.97
C ALA A 78 -7.76 26.94 -14.49
N ASP A 79 -9.00 26.86 -14.01
CA ASP A 79 -9.42 27.19 -12.64
C ASP A 79 -9.91 26.00 -11.81
N ALA A 80 -9.87 24.78 -12.36
CA ALA A 80 -10.20 23.57 -11.62
C ALA A 80 -9.14 23.29 -10.54
N ILE A 81 -9.59 22.84 -9.37
CA ILE A 81 -8.71 22.59 -8.21
C ILE A 81 -7.93 21.28 -8.41
N ARG A 82 -6.60 21.37 -8.33
CA ARG A 82 -5.63 20.27 -8.46
C ARG A 82 -4.62 20.32 -7.32
N GLU A 83 -5.03 19.75 -6.19
CA GLU A 83 -4.22 19.68 -4.97
C GLU A 83 -2.96 18.82 -5.14
N ASP A 84 -3.04 17.79 -5.96
CA ASP A 84 -1.91 16.97 -6.41
C ASP A 84 -0.84 17.83 -7.13
N VAL A 85 -1.27 18.74 -8.01
CA VAL A 85 -0.37 19.66 -8.73
C VAL A 85 0.20 20.71 -7.79
N ARG A 86 -0.60 21.26 -6.86
CA ARG A 86 -0.07 22.18 -5.83
C ARG A 86 1.01 21.50 -5.00
N ALA A 87 0.76 20.28 -4.50
CA ALA A 87 1.72 19.52 -3.71
C ALA A 87 3.03 19.28 -4.47
N ALA A 88 2.95 18.97 -5.77
CA ALA A 88 4.13 18.71 -6.59
C ALA A 88 4.87 19.96 -7.09
N THR A 89 4.20 21.10 -7.26
CA THR A 89 4.77 22.30 -7.91
C THR A 89 4.98 23.50 -6.99
N GLY A 90 4.37 23.46 -5.79
CA GLY A 90 4.31 24.58 -4.85
C GLY A 90 3.46 25.76 -5.34
N GLY A 91 2.64 25.58 -6.37
CA GLY A 91 1.82 26.64 -6.98
C GLY A 91 0.35 26.65 -6.56
N ASP A 92 -0.44 27.54 -7.15
CA ASP A 92 -1.88 27.65 -6.88
C ASP A 92 -2.62 26.35 -7.28
N ALA A 93 -3.55 25.91 -6.42
CA ALA A 93 -4.35 24.72 -6.67
C ALA A 93 -5.37 24.94 -7.81
N ALA A 94 -5.82 26.18 -8.04
CA ALA A 94 -6.74 26.51 -9.13
C ALA A 94 -6.00 26.60 -10.47
N CYS A 95 -5.53 25.46 -10.98
CA CYS A 95 -4.67 25.38 -12.16
C CYS A 95 -5.06 24.30 -13.17
N GLY A 96 -6.10 23.51 -12.90
CA GLY A 96 -6.58 22.47 -13.81
C GLY A 96 -7.51 23.02 -14.89
N PHE A 97 -7.46 22.43 -16.08
CA PHE A 97 -8.44 22.69 -17.15
C PHE A 97 -9.08 21.38 -17.63
N GLN A 98 -10.28 21.50 -18.19
CA GLN A 98 -11.03 20.38 -18.76
C GLN A 98 -11.80 20.84 -20.00
N PHE A 99 -11.70 20.07 -21.09
CA PHE A 99 -12.48 20.28 -22.31
C PHE A 99 -13.25 19.01 -22.65
N GLY A 100 -14.58 19.08 -22.62
CA GLY A 100 -15.43 17.98 -23.07
C GLY A 100 -15.53 17.96 -24.59
N LEU A 101 -15.20 16.82 -25.19
CA LEU A 101 -15.27 16.65 -26.64
C LEU A 101 -16.72 16.41 -27.07
N THR A 102 -17.43 17.45 -27.48
CA THR A 102 -18.77 17.28 -28.05
C THR A 102 -18.74 16.61 -29.42
N ASP A 103 -19.88 16.10 -29.85
CA ASP A 103 -20.10 15.54 -31.18
C ASP A 103 -19.63 16.48 -32.32
N ALA A 104 -19.89 17.77 -32.19
CA ALA A 104 -19.49 18.76 -33.19
C ALA A 104 -17.99 19.01 -33.19
N LEU A 105 -17.35 19.04 -32.01
CA LEU A 105 -15.89 19.22 -31.90
C LEU A 105 -15.15 18.02 -32.46
N TYR A 106 -15.63 16.81 -32.20
CA TYR A 106 -15.04 15.61 -32.76
C TYR A 106 -15.10 15.57 -34.29
N GLN A 107 -16.24 15.91 -34.91
CA GLN A 107 -16.31 15.92 -36.38
C GLN A 107 -15.29 16.89 -36.98
N LYS A 108 -15.06 18.03 -36.31
CA LYS A 108 -14.02 18.99 -36.70
C LYS A 108 -12.60 18.43 -36.51
N ILE A 109 -12.34 17.72 -35.41
CA ILE A 109 -11.04 17.09 -35.14
C ILE A 109 -10.75 15.97 -36.15
N ALA A 110 -11.73 15.09 -36.41
CA ALA A 110 -11.62 14.02 -37.38
C ALA A 110 -11.39 14.57 -38.81
N ALA A 111 -12.13 15.61 -39.21
CA ALA A 111 -11.93 16.29 -40.49
C ALA A 111 -10.55 16.98 -40.59
N ALA A 112 -9.93 17.33 -39.46
CA ALA A 112 -8.60 17.91 -39.37
C ALA A 112 -7.47 16.86 -39.19
N GLY A 113 -7.75 15.57 -39.42
CA GLY A 113 -6.76 14.50 -39.36
C GLY A 113 -6.39 14.05 -37.95
N GLY A 114 -7.27 14.26 -36.96
CA GLY A 114 -7.15 13.68 -35.61
C GLY A 114 -6.21 14.41 -34.66
N LYS A 115 -5.43 15.40 -35.12
CA LYS A 115 -4.42 16.09 -34.30
C LYS A 115 -4.99 17.29 -33.57
N VAL A 116 -4.82 17.29 -32.26
CA VAL A 116 -5.29 18.32 -31.34
C VAL A 116 -4.10 18.90 -30.57
N SER A 117 -4.07 20.23 -30.41
CA SER A 117 -3.09 20.91 -29.55
C SER A 117 -3.80 21.75 -28.49
N VAL A 118 -3.31 21.72 -27.27
CA VAL A 118 -3.77 22.60 -26.19
C VAL A 118 -2.73 23.70 -26.00
N ARG A 119 -3.18 24.95 -26.00
CA ARG A 119 -2.30 26.14 -25.93
C ARG A 119 -2.79 27.10 -24.84
N THR A 120 -1.88 27.88 -24.29
CA THR A 120 -2.24 29.07 -23.50
C THR A 120 -2.65 30.21 -24.42
N GLU A 121 -3.58 31.06 -23.98
CA GLU A 121 -4.06 32.20 -24.77
C GLU A 121 -3.41 33.52 -24.32
N GLY A 122 -3.04 34.38 -25.29
CA GLY A 122 -2.49 35.72 -25.04
C GLY A 122 -1.07 35.94 -25.61
N ALA A 123 -0.45 37.07 -25.22
CA ALA A 123 0.91 37.41 -25.64
C ALA A 123 1.92 36.40 -25.08
N GLY A 124 2.60 35.65 -25.95
CA GLY A 124 3.51 34.57 -25.55
C GLY A 124 2.84 33.21 -25.37
N ALA A 125 1.74 32.95 -26.09
CA ALA A 125 1.07 31.65 -26.15
C ALA A 125 2.08 30.50 -26.35
N VAL A 126 1.97 29.50 -25.46
CA VAL A 126 2.80 28.29 -25.46
C VAL A 126 1.90 27.07 -25.61
N GLU A 127 2.36 26.09 -26.39
CA GLU A 127 1.73 24.79 -26.52
C GLU A 127 2.01 23.94 -25.28
N LEU A 128 0.96 23.52 -24.59
CA LEU A 128 1.03 22.71 -23.38
C LEU A 128 1.16 21.22 -23.67
N GLY A 129 0.62 20.78 -24.82
CA GLY A 129 0.68 19.39 -25.26
C GLY A 129 -0.13 19.15 -26.52
N LYS A 130 0.15 18.04 -27.17
CA LYS A 130 -0.58 17.54 -28.34
C LYS A 130 -1.21 16.19 -28.01
N ILE A 131 -2.38 15.96 -28.60
CA ILE A 131 -3.09 14.69 -28.53
C ILE A 131 -3.46 14.29 -29.94
N GLU A 132 -3.12 13.07 -30.33
CA GLU A 132 -3.58 12.48 -31.58
C GLU A 132 -4.76 11.56 -31.26
N LEU A 133 -5.91 11.85 -31.87
CA LEU A 133 -7.16 11.11 -31.69
C LEU A 133 -7.45 10.28 -32.94
N THR A 134 -7.58 8.97 -32.77
CA THR A 134 -7.99 8.02 -33.82
C THR A 134 -9.46 7.63 -33.65
N PRO A 135 -10.26 7.57 -34.73
CA PRO A 135 -11.61 7.01 -34.67
C PRO A 135 -11.61 5.56 -34.17
N ASP A 136 -12.38 5.26 -33.12
CA ASP A 136 -12.66 3.92 -32.62
C ASP A 136 -13.81 3.37 -33.45
N ALA A 137 -13.46 2.42 -34.33
CA ALA A 137 -14.41 1.73 -35.18
C ALA A 137 -15.50 1.00 -34.39
N SER A 138 -15.25 0.68 -33.10
CA SER A 138 -16.22 0.00 -32.23
C SER A 138 -17.31 0.92 -31.64
N ASN A 139 -17.29 2.23 -31.93
CA ASN A 139 -18.33 3.15 -31.49
C ASN A 139 -19.63 2.93 -32.30
N PRO A 140 -20.74 2.57 -31.66
CA PRO A 140 -21.93 2.11 -32.37
C PRO A 140 -22.72 3.23 -33.08
N GLY A 141 -22.34 4.51 -32.92
CA GLY A 141 -22.96 5.64 -33.61
C GLY A 141 -24.39 5.98 -33.11
N LEU A 142 -25.05 6.95 -33.77
CA LEU A 142 -26.37 7.45 -33.35
C LEU A 142 -27.54 6.51 -33.72
N GLY A 143 -27.34 5.59 -34.66
CA GLY A 143 -28.36 4.67 -35.18
C GLY A 143 -28.38 3.29 -34.53
N ALA A 144 -27.41 2.97 -33.66
CA ALA A 144 -27.39 1.69 -32.97
C ALA A 144 -28.47 1.59 -31.90
N ASP A 145 -28.88 0.35 -31.65
CA ASP A 145 -29.84 0.01 -30.61
C ASP A 145 -29.29 0.34 -29.20
N LEU A 146 -30.22 0.36 -28.25
CA LEU A 146 -29.95 0.74 -26.87
C LEU A 146 -28.90 -0.17 -26.20
N VAL A 147 -28.96 -1.47 -26.44
CA VAL A 147 -28.10 -2.48 -25.80
C VAL A 147 -26.65 -2.30 -26.29
N THR A 148 -26.46 -2.11 -27.59
CA THR A 148 -25.13 -1.86 -28.17
C THR A 148 -24.50 -0.59 -27.59
N ARG A 149 -25.29 0.49 -27.43
CA ARG A 149 -24.81 1.74 -26.82
C ARG A 149 -24.48 1.59 -25.33
N CYS A 150 -25.30 0.84 -24.58
CA CYS A 150 -25.02 0.48 -23.19
C CYS A 150 -23.75 -0.36 -23.06
N ARG A 151 -23.56 -1.37 -23.92
CA ARG A 151 -22.39 -2.25 -23.88
C ARG A 151 -21.13 -1.44 -24.07
N PHE A 152 -21.14 -0.56 -25.07
CA PHE A 152 -20.08 0.39 -25.25
C PHE A 152 -19.92 1.15 -23.94
N ALA A 153 -20.88 2.01 -23.54
CA ALA A 153 -20.85 2.87 -22.35
C ALA A 153 -20.34 2.23 -21.05
N LEU A 154 -20.68 0.97 -20.81
CA LEU A 154 -20.44 0.24 -19.56
C LEU A 154 -19.37 -0.87 -19.69
N ARG A 155 -18.59 -0.89 -20.77
CA ARG A 155 -17.55 -1.92 -21.01
C ARG A 155 -16.63 -2.17 -19.80
N THR A 156 -16.21 -1.11 -19.12
CA THR A 156 -15.32 -1.22 -17.95
C THR A 156 -16.01 -1.82 -16.74
N GLU A 157 -17.27 -1.48 -16.52
CA GLU A 157 -18.10 -2.02 -15.43
C GLU A 157 -18.47 -3.48 -15.72
N LEU A 158 -18.77 -3.82 -16.98
CA LEU A 158 -19.00 -5.20 -17.42
C LEU A 158 -17.76 -6.07 -17.21
N ALA A 159 -16.57 -5.60 -17.59
CA ALA A 159 -15.33 -6.33 -17.35
C ALA A 159 -15.10 -6.59 -15.85
N ALA A 160 -15.30 -5.58 -15.00
CA ALA A 160 -15.18 -5.73 -13.55
C ALA A 160 -16.20 -6.71 -12.96
N LEU A 161 -17.43 -6.74 -13.48
CA LEU A 161 -18.44 -7.72 -13.07
C LEU A 161 -18.02 -9.14 -13.48
N LEU A 162 -17.49 -9.33 -14.69
CA LEU A 162 -17.06 -10.64 -15.19
C LEU A 162 -15.88 -11.19 -14.40
N GLU A 163 -14.87 -10.38 -14.11
CA GLU A 163 -13.72 -10.73 -13.25
C GLU A 163 -14.22 -11.20 -11.87
N LEU A 164 -15.11 -10.42 -11.26
CA LEU A 164 -15.70 -10.77 -9.97
C LEU A 164 -16.54 -12.06 -10.04
N ALA A 165 -17.17 -12.33 -11.18
CA ALA A 165 -17.99 -13.52 -11.38
C ALA A 165 -17.15 -14.79 -11.62
N GLN A 166 -15.94 -14.69 -12.16
CA GLN A 166 -15.00 -15.81 -12.32
C GLN A 166 -14.53 -16.33 -10.97
N GLU A 167 -14.27 -15.41 -10.05
CA GLU A 167 -13.81 -15.72 -8.70
C GLU A 167 -14.97 -16.03 -7.73
N THR A 168 -16.23 -15.92 -8.18
CA THR A 168 -17.42 -16.17 -7.34
C THR A 168 -18.25 -17.33 -7.92
N PRO A 169 -18.26 -18.50 -7.29
CA PRO A 169 -19.01 -19.65 -7.79
C PRO A 169 -20.51 -19.35 -7.86
N ALA A 170 -21.23 -20.08 -8.72
CA ALA A 170 -22.67 -19.97 -8.82
C ALA A 170 -23.33 -20.52 -7.54
N ALA A 171 -23.98 -19.66 -6.76
CA ALA A 171 -24.71 -20.06 -5.57
C ALA A 171 -26.09 -20.64 -5.96
N ALA A 172 -26.37 -21.89 -5.56
CA ALA A 172 -27.65 -22.55 -5.76
C ALA A 172 -28.62 -22.38 -4.56
N GLU A 173 -28.13 -21.86 -3.45
CA GLU A 173 -28.86 -21.70 -2.18
C GLU A 173 -28.85 -20.23 -1.73
N PRO A 174 -29.81 -19.80 -0.88
CA PRO A 174 -29.73 -18.51 -0.20
C PRO A 174 -28.38 -18.36 0.48
N LEU A 175 -27.76 -17.19 0.35
CA LEU A 175 -26.47 -16.99 1.00
C LEU A 175 -26.58 -17.17 2.52
N PRO A 176 -25.59 -17.82 3.15
CA PRO A 176 -25.56 -17.89 4.60
C PRO A 176 -25.54 -16.47 5.17
N PRO A 177 -26.12 -16.25 6.38
CA PRO A 177 -25.97 -14.98 7.07
C PRO A 177 -24.49 -14.59 7.17
N VAL A 178 -24.20 -13.29 7.08
CA VAL A 178 -22.83 -12.79 7.26
C VAL A 178 -22.37 -13.15 8.67
N ALA A 179 -21.39 -14.03 8.77
CA ALA A 179 -20.69 -14.32 10.01
C ALA A 179 -19.57 -13.30 10.16
N GLN A 180 -19.64 -12.46 11.19
CA GLN A 180 -18.51 -11.60 11.52
C GLN A 180 -17.43 -12.39 12.25
N PRO A 181 -16.14 -12.10 12.00
CA PRO A 181 -15.06 -12.65 12.79
C PRO A 181 -15.18 -12.24 14.28
N ALA A 182 -14.52 -12.98 15.16
CA ALA A 182 -14.62 -12.76 16.61
C ALA A 182 -14.01 -11.43 17.03
N LEU A 183 -12.90 -11.02 16.39
CA LEU A 183 -12.25 -9.72 16.51
C LEU A 183 -11.86 -9.31 17.94
N SER A 184 -11.80 -10.27 18.87
CA SER A 184 -11.59 -10.06 20.30
C SER A 184 -10.30 -9.30 20.64
N ARG A 185 -9.28 -9.37 19.78
CA ARG A 185 -8.01 -8.63 19.94
C ARG A 185 -8.02 -7.24 19.30
N HIS A 186 -8.89 -7.00 18.33
CA HIS A 186 -8.88 -5.79 17.50
C HIS A 186 -9.35 -4.54 18.27
N ALA A 187 -10.17 -4.71 19.30
CA ALA A 187 -10.62 -3.63 20.18
C ALA A 187 -9.46 -2.83 20.79
N THR A 188 -8.31 -3.46 21.00
CA THR A 188 -7.07 -2.81 21.48
C THR A 188 -6.60 -1.69 20.54
N MET A 189 -6.82 -1.80 19.22
CA MET A 189 -6.50 -0.72 18.28
C MET A 189 -7.31 0.56 18.57
N PHE A 190 -8.46 0.44 19.22
CA PHE A 190 -9.39 1.54 19.45
C PHE A 190 -9.45 2.00 20.92
N THR A 191 -8.66 1.40 21.81
CA THR A 191 -8.56 1.87 23.19
C THR A 191 -8.01 3.28 23.25
N LYS A 192 -8.52 4.09 24.18
CA LYS A 192 -7.96 5.40 24.53
C LYS A 192 -7.04 5.32 25.75
N ALA A 193 -6.83 4.12 26.29
CA ALA A 193 -5.88 3.92 27.36
C ALA A 193 -4.48 4.29 26.87
N ARG A 194 -3.71 4.95 27.75
CA ARG A 194 -2.34 5.35 27.46
C ARG A 194 -1.46 4.10 27.32
N LEU A 195 -1.04 3.81 26.09
CA LEU A 195 -0.13 2.68 25.82
C LEU A 195 1.34 3.03 26.03
N ILE A 196 1.70 4.30 25.77
CA ILE A 196 3.08 4.78 25.79
C ILE A 196 3.32 5.54 27.11
N PRO A 197 4.11 5.01 28.05
CA PRO A 197 4.29 5.60 29.38
C PRO A 197 4.97 6.95 29.41
N ASP A 198 5.74 7.30 28.37
CA ASP A 198 6.63 8.46 28.38
C ASP A 198 6.10 9.68 27.61
N ILE A 199 4.92 9.57 26.99
CA ILE A 199 4.29 10.67 26.23
C ILE A 199 3.00 11.14 26.93
N PRO A 200 2.60 12.40 26.78
CA PRO A 200 1.31 12.89 27.29
C PRO A 200 0.10 12.10 26.77
N GLU A 201 -0.98 12.07 27.55
CA GLU A 201 -2.26 11.48 27.12
C GLU A 201 -2.86 12.29 25.95
N SER A 202 -3.03 11.62 24.80
CA SER A 202 -3.61 12.23 23.60
C SER A 202 -5.14 12.28 23.64
N GLY A 203 -5.79 11.35 24.34
CA GLY A 203 -7.23 11.09 24.27
C GLY A 203 -7.70 10.46 22.95
N GLN A 204 -6.76 10.12 22.05
CA GLN A 204 -7.02 9.49 20.76
C GLN A 204 -7.00 7.95 20.89
N PRO A 205 -7.63 7.23 19.94
CA PRO A 205 -7.47 5.79 19.86
C PRO A 205 -6.02 5.37 19.60
N ALA A 206 -5.61 4.25 20.17
CA ALA A 206 -4.24 3.75 20.12
C ALA A 206 -3.69 3.59 18.70
N TYR A 207 -4.52 3.18 17.72
CA TYR A 207 -4.10 3.08 16.32
C TYR A 207 -3.76 4.45 15.72
N LEU A 208 -4.46 5.50 16.11
CA LEU A 208 -4.17 6.85 15.61
C LEU A 208 -2.85 7.38 16.20
N ASP A 209 -2.60 7.13 17.48
CA ASP A 209 -1.31 7.45 18.11
C ASP A 209 -0.16 6.63 17.52
N TYR A 210 -0.38 5.34 17.27
CA TYR A 210 0.56 4.49 16.56
C TYR A 210 0.96 5.09 15.20
N VAL A 211 -0.02 5.50 14.38
CA VAL A 211 0.26 6.15 13.09
C VAL A 211 0.97 7.48 13.28
N ARG A 212 0.62 8.24 14.32
CA ARG A 212 1.27 9.52 14.64
C ARG A 212 2.78 9.34 14.77
N TYR A 213 3.22 8.38 15.59
CA TYR A 213 4.65 8.13 15.83
C TYR A 213 5.33 7.37 14.68
N ARG A 214 4.63 6.44 14.02
CA ARG A 214 5.19 5.70 12.86
C ARG A 214 5.51 6.62 11.68
N TYR A 215 4.75 7.69 11.49
CA TYR A 215 4.96 8.65 10.40
C TYR A 215 5.64 9.95 10.84
N ARG A 216 6.14 10.03 12.09
CA ARG A 216 6.69 11.25 12.73
C ARG A 216 5.77 12.47 12.65
N MET A 217 4.46 12.24 12.68
CA MET A 217 3.45 13.31 12.68
C MET A 217 3.34 13.99 14.04
N ASP A 218 3.91 13.43 15.09
CA ASP A 218 4.07 14.08 16.40
C ASP A 218 4.90 15.37 16.32
N GLU A 219 5.88 15.45 15.41
CA GLU A 219 6.67 16.68 15.17
C GLU A 219 5.83 17.83 14.56
N HIS A 220 4.72 17.50 13.89
CA HIS A 220 3.86 18.46 13.19
C HIS A 220 2.53 18.72 13.91
N TYR A 221 2.08 17.76 14.74
CA TYR A 221 0.79 17.80 15.41
C TYR A 221 0.92 17.38 16.89
N ALA A 222 1.10 18.38 17.76
CA ALA A 222 1.01 18.18 19.20
C ALA A 222 -0.47 17.92 19.59
N VAL A 223 -0.83 16.66 19.82
CA VAL A 223 -2.18 16.23 20.20
C VAL A 223 -2.17 15.84 21.68
N GLU A 224 -2.63 16.77 22.51
CA GLU A 224 -2.86 16.61 23.95
C GLU A 224 -4.26 17.12 24.27
N LYS A 225 -4.82 16.71 25.41
CA LYS A 225 -6.15 17.16 25.84
C LYS A 225 -6.21 18.68 25.95
N GLY A 226 -7.05 19.32 25.13
CA GLY A 226 -7.22 20.78 25.08
C GLY A 226 -6.45 21.50 23.98
N LEU A 227 -5.61 20.81 23.20
CA LEU A 227 -4.96 21.38 22.02
C LEU A 227 -5.82 21.22 20.76
N GLU A 228 -5.95 22.29 19.97
CA GLU A 228 -6.76 22.31 18.73
C GLU A 228 -6.17 21.47 17.57
N ASN A 229 -4.96 20.93 17.74
CA ASN A 229 -4.28 20.18 16.68
C ASN A 229 -4.86 18.78 16.43
N GLY A 230 -5.69 18.24 17.33
CA GLY A 230 -6.30 16.92 17.16
C GLY A 230 -7.12 16.80 15.86
N ASP A 231 -7.91 17.83 15.55
CA ASP A 231 -8.71 17.88 14.31
C ASP A 231 -7.82 17.99 13.06
N ARG A 232 -6.72 18.74 13.14
CA ARG A 232 -5.76 18.87 12.02
C ARG A 232 -5.05 17.55 11.73
N PHE A 233 -4.66 16.83 12.79
CA PHE A 233 -4.06 15.51 12.64
C PHE A 233 -5.06 14.50 12.10
N LEU A 234 -6.29 14.48 12.63
CA LEU A 234 -7.36 13.61 12.12
C LEU A 234 -7.67 13.92 10.64
N TYR A 235 -7.65 15.19 10.24
CA TYR A 235 -7.82 15.57 8.83
C TYR A 235 -6.68 15.02 7.95
N TRP A 236 -5.42 15.16 8.38
CA TRP A 236 -4.27 14.56 7.68
C TRP A 236 -4.42 13.03 7.61
N TYR A 237 -4.83 12.39 8.69
CA TYR A 237 -5.05 10.95 8.76
C TYR A 237 -6.12 10.47 7.76
N LEU A 238 -7.20 11.23 7.57
CA LEU A 238 -8.26 10.87 6.62
C LEU A 238 -7.89 11.14 5.15
N THR A 239 -6.94 12.03 4.88
CA THR A 239 -6.69 12.55 3.53
C THR A 239 -5.32 12.21 2.95
N ALA A 240 -4.34 11.87 3.79
CA ALA A 240 -2.98 11.58 3.39
C ALA A 240 -2.53 10.16 3.77
N TYR A 241 -2.87 9.68 4.97
CA TYR A 241 -2.46 8.33 5.41
C TYR A 241 -3.07 7.26 4.49
N ARG A 242 -2.18 6.44 3.89
CA ARG A 242 -2.49 5.41 2.89
C ARG A 242 -3.35 5.89 1.70
N GLY A 243 -3.33 7.18 1.38
CA GLY A 243 -4.12 7.75 0.28
C GLY A 243 -3.85 7.14 -1.11
N GLN A 244 -2.67 6.56 -1.31
CA GLN A 244 -2.29 5.91 -2.58
C GLN A 244 -2.64 4.42 -2.65
N GLU A 245 -2.88 3.78 -1.51
CA GLU A 245 -2.96 2.31 -1.41
C GLU A 245 -4.38 1.76 -1.48
N LYS A 246 -5.39 2.65 -1.52
CA LYS A 246 -6.82 2.31 -1.60
C LYS A 246 -7.32 1.37 -0.49
N ARG A 247 -6.67 1.39 0.68
CA ARG A 247 -7.06 0.61 1.87
C ARG A 247 -8.04 1.37 2.76
N ARG A 248 -8.83 0.61 3.53
CA ARG A 248 -9.82 1.14 4.47
C ARG A 248 -9.18 1.44 5.83
N THR A 249 -8.73 2.70 5.99
CA THR A 249 -8.17 3.27 7.22
C THR A 249 -8.98 2.99 8.51
N PRO A 250 -8.35 2.49 9.60
CA PRO A 250 -9.02 2.26 10.88
C PRO A 250 -9.58 3.53 11.53
N LEU A 251 -10.84 3.48 11.98
CA LEU A 251 -11.52 4.57 12.70
C LEU A 251 -12.35 4.00 13.84
N SER A 252 -12.26 4.60 15.02
CA SER A 252 -13.16 4.22 16.12
C SER A 252 -14.60 4.68 15.87
N ALA A 253 -15.59 4.00 16.47
CA ALA A 253 -16.99 4.41 16.43
C ALA A 253 -17.18 5.88 16.85
N GLU A 254 -16.51 6.31 17.92
CA GLU A 254 -16.59 7.69 18.40
C GLU A 254 -16.01 8.71 17.40
N GLN A 255 -14.91 8.38 16.70
CA GLN A 255 -14.38 9.23 15.65
C GLN A 255 -15.35 9.34 14.48
N ILE A 256 -16.00 8.24 14.10
CA ILE A 256 -17.02 8.23 13.03
C ILE A 256 -18.20 9.12 13.44
N ASP A 257 -18.69 8.99 14.67
CA ASP A 257 -19.77 9.82 15.21
C ASP A 257 -19.38 11.28 15.29
N TYR A 258 -18.15 11.57 15.72
CA TYR A 258 -17.58 12.91 15.72
C TYR A 258 -17.55 13.48 14.29
N LEU A 259 -16.98 12.77 13.32
CA LEU A 259 -16.89 13.26 11.94
C LEU A 259 -18.26 13.45 11.29
N ASN A 260 -19.22 12.59 11.62
CA ASN A 260 -20.60 12.64 11.14
C ASN A 260 -21.50 13.60 11.95
N ALA A 261 -21.05 14.17 13.06
CA ALA A 261 -21.88 15.05 13.87
C ALA A 261 -22.32 16.28 13.05
N PRO A 262 -23.63 16.62 13.04
CA PRO A 262 -24.12 17.79 12.32
C PRO A 262 -23.61 19.08 12.99
N LEU A 263 -23.02 19.98 12.21
CA LEU A 263 -22.69 21.33 12.69
C LEU A 263 -23.86 22.26 12.37
N VAL A 264 -24.59 22.66 13.40
CA VAL A 264 -25.74 23.55 13.29
C VAL A 264 -25.27 25.00 13.37
N MET A 265 -25.48 25.76 12.29
CA MET A 265 -25.31 27.21 12.30
C MET A 265 -26.69 27.87 12.46
N GLY A 266 -26.77 28.92 13.26
CA GLY A 266 -28.03 29.63 13.50
C GLY A 266 -28.67 30.12 12.19
N GLY A 267 -29.97 29.87 12.01
CA GLY A 267 -30.73 30.32 10.83
C GLY A 267 -30.66 29.42 9.59
N GLN A 268 -30.14 28.19 9.72
CA GLN A 268 -30.12 27.19 8.64
C GLN A 268 -31.12 26.05 8.90
N ASN A 269 -31.87 25.65 7.87
CA ASN A 269 -32.84 24.55 7.92
C ASN A 269 -32.20 23.16 7.83
N HIS A 270 -31.01 23.07 7.22
CA HIS A 270 -30.27 21.82 7.04
C HIS A 270 -28.84 21.95 7.59
N ALA A 271 -28.33 20.86 8.17
CA ALA A 271 -26.99 20.80 8.75
C ALA A 271 -26.12 19.77 8.02
N LEU A 272 -24.89 20.17 7.70
CA LEU A 272 -23.86 19.30 7.16
C LEU A 272 -23.03 18.69 8.30
N SER A 273 -22.43 17.53 8.06
CA SER A 273 -21.53 16.92 9.01
C SER A 273 -20.21 17.70 9.11
N ARG A 274 -19.51 17.55 10.23
CA ARG A 274 -18.20 18.18 10.46
C ARG A 274 -17.22 17.90 9.32
N VAL A 275 -17.10 16.65 8.86
CA VAL A 275 -16.17 16.30 7.78
C VAL A 275 -16.54 16.96 6.45
N ILE A 276 -17.84 17.10 6.14
CA ILE A 276 -18.27 17.82 4.93
C ILE A 276 -17.84 19.28 5.01
N TRP A 277 -17.99 19.93 6.16
CA TRP A 277 -17.51 21.30 6.35
C TRP A 277 -16.00 21.43 6.17
N TRP A 278 -15.21 20.51 6.73
CA TRP A 278 -13.75 20.48 6.54
C TRP A 278 -13.38 20.40 5.06
N ARG A 279 -14.05 19.54 4.29
CA ARG A 279 -13.78 19.35 2.87
C ARG A 279 -14.31 20.50 2.01
N LEU A 280 -15.46 21.06 2.34
CA LEU A 280 -16.02 22.25 1.69
C LEU A 280 -15.15 23.49 1.86
N SER A 281 -14.44 23.62 2.98
CA SER A 281 -13.55 24.77 3.21
C SER A 281 -12.46 24.90 2.13
N ALA A 282 -12.06 23.78 1.51
CA ALA A 282 -11.13 23.73 0.39
C ALA A 282 -11.81 23.88 -1.00
N ARG A 283 -13.12 24.17 -1.05
CA ARG A 283 -13.92 24.31 -2.28
C ARG A 283 -14.65 25.65 -2.35
N PRO A 284 -13.94 26.76 -2.67
CA PRO A 284 -14.53 28.09 -2.78
C PRO A 284 -15.70 28.16 -3.78
N ASP A 285 -15.65 27.33 -4.83
CA ASP A 285 -16.66 27.25 -5.89
C ASP A 285 -18.01 26.70 -5.41
N LEU A 286 -17.99 25.77 -4.44
CA LEU A 286 -19.17 25.22 -3.78
C LEU A 286 -19.60 26.10 -2.62
N MET A 287 -18.64 26.57 -1.81
CA MET A 287 -18.91 27.46 -0.67
C MET A 287 -19.61 28.75 -1.10
N GLY A 288 -19.21 29.35 -2.22
CA GLY A 288 -19.84 30.57 -2.74
C GLY A 288 -21.29 30.42 -3.19
N LYS A 289 -21.78 29.17 -3.38
CA LYS A 289 -23.16 28.86 -3.80
C LYS A 289 -23.96 28.13 -2.72
N LEU A 290 -23.37 27.94 -1.54
CA LEU A 290 -23.97 27.15 -0.48
C LEU A 290 -25.22 27.84 0.06
N ASN A 291 -26.38 27.18 -0.06
CA ASN A 291 -27.63 27.63 0.55
C ASN A 291 -28.28 26.46 1.31
N LEU A 292 -28.02 26.38 2.61
CA LEU A 292 -28.56 25.33 3.47
C LEU A 292 -30.03 25.54 3.89
N ASN A 293 -30.67 26.60 3.41
CA ASN A 293 -32.11 26.81 3.56
C ASN A 293 -32.91 26.28 2.35
N ASP A 294 -32.24 26.00 1.23
CA ASP A 294 -32.84 25.36 0.07
C ASP A 294 -32.54 23.86 0.06
N ARG A 295 -33.59 23.05 -0.06
CA ARG A 295 -33.47 21.58 0.01
C ARG A 295 -32.66 21.01 -1.14
N ASN A 296 -32.83 21.53 -2.36
CA ASN A 296 -32.12 21.01 -3.53
C ASN A 296 -30.63 21.38 -3.48
N ALA A 297 -30.30 22.61 -3.08
CA ALA A 297 -28.92 23.02 -2.83
C ALA A 297 -28.24 22.17 -1.73
N PHE A 298 -28.96 21.85 -0.66
CA PHE A 298 -28.47 20.91 0.35
C PHE A 298 -28.22 19.50 -0.22
N LEU A 299 -29.17 18.95 -0.98
CA LEU A 299 -29.02 17.63 -1.61
C LEU A 299 -27.90 17.61 -2.66
N ASP A 300 -27.65 18.72 -3.37
CA ASP A 300 -26.52 18.85 -4.29
C ASP A 300 -25.17 18.77 -3.57
N VAL A 301 -25.05 19.36 -2.38
CA VAL A 301 -23.84 19.22 -1.55
C VAL A 301 -23.68 17.79 -1.07
N LEU A 302 -24.77 17.13 -0.65
CA LEU A 302 -24.72 15.71 -0.27
C LEU A 302 -24.33 14.82 -1.45
N PHE A 303 -24.83 15.10 -2.65
CA PHE A 303 -24.44 14.38 -3.87
C PHE A 303 -22.96 14.57 -4.18
N TRP A 304 -22.45 15.80 -4.14
CA TRP A 304 -21.00 16.06 -4.29
C TRP A 304 -20.20 15.25 -3.27
N TRP A 305 -20.59 15.27 -2.00
CA TRP A 305 -19.89 14.53 -0.96
C TRP A 305 -19.87 13.02 -1.25
N ALA A 306 -21.04 12.43 -1.47
CA ALA A 306 -21.23 10.99 -1.66
C ALA A 306 -20.67 10.46 -2.99
N HIS A 307 -20.75 11.25 -4.06
CA HIS A 307 -20.42 10.82 -5.43
C HIS A 307 -19.17 11.47 -6.02
N GLN A 308 -18.55 12.47 -5.39
CA GLN A 308 -17.39 13.14 -6.00
C GLN A 308 -16.20 13.34 -5.05
N ASP A 309 -16.37 13.29 -3.73
CA ASP A 309 -15.27 13.54 -2.79
C ASP A 309 -14.93 12.31 -1.94
N VAL A 310 -15.87 11.81 -1.12
CA VAL A 310 -15.59 10.84 -0.05
C VAL A 310 -15.03 9.49 -0.54
N MET A 311 -15.43 9.07 -1.73
CA MET A 311 -15.00 7.81 -2.33
C MET A 311 -13.52 7.79 -2.73
N HIS A 312 -12.92 8.95 -2.99
CA HIS A 312 -11.47 9.04 -3.28
C HIS A 312 -10.64 8.83 -2.02
N LEU A 313 -11.28 8.93 -0.85
CA LEU A 313 -10.69 8.68 0.46
C LEU A 313 -11.00 7.27 0.96
N ASN A 314 -11.79 6.47 0.22
CA ASN A 314 -12.34 5.18 0.66
C ASN A 314 -13.08 5.29 2.02
N LEU A 315 -13.91 6.33 2.18
CA LEU A 315 -14.67 6.61 3.41
C LEU A 315 -16.19 6.62 3.16
N GLU A 316 -16.64 6.24 1.97
CA GLU A 316 -18.06 6.20 1.56
C GLU A 316 -18.90 5.24 2.40
N ASP A 317 -18.25 4.24 3.00
CA ASP A 317 -18.84 3.23 3.86
C ASP A 317 -19.16 3.76 5.26
N CYS A 318 -18.47 4.79 5.75
CA CYS A 318 -18.62 5.26 7.13
C CYS A 318 -18.91 6.75 7.30
N LEU A 319 -18.51 7.61 6.36
CA LEU A 319 -18.73 9.06 6.42
C LEU A 319 -19.86 9.56 5.51
N VAL A 320 -20.64 8.63 4.94
CA VAL A 320 -21.99 8.92 4.41
C VAL A 320 -23.01 8.21 5.32
N PRO A 321 -23.50 8.88 6.38
CA PRO A 321 -24.44 8.28 7.32
C PRO A 321 -25.78 8.00 6.63
N ASP A 322 -26.56 7.05 7.15
CA ASP A 322 -27.80 6.59 6.52
C ASP A 322 -28.80 7.71 6.28
N ARG A 323 -28.89 8.70 7.18
CA ARG A 323 -29.74 9.89 6.97
C ARG A 323 -29.41 10.67 5.68
N TYR A 324 -28.15 10.68 5.24
CA TYR A 324 -27.74 11.32 3.98
C TYR A 324 -28.01 10.40 2.79
N ALA A 325 -27.73 9.10 2.93
CA ALA A 325 -28.09 8.11 1.91
C ALA A 325 -29.61 8.07 1.66
N ASP A 326 -30.42 8.12 2.72
CA ASP A 326 -31.88 8.18 2.67
C ASP A 326 -32.39 9.44 1.98
N ALA A 327 -31.81 10.60 2.30
CA ALA A 327 -32.16 11.86 1.65
C ALA A 327 -31.89 11.81 0.14
N LEU A 328 -30.74 11.24 -0.26
CA LEU A 328 -30.31 11.08 -1.64
C LEU A 328 -31.11 9.98 -2.39
N ARG A 329 -31.52 8.91 -1.70
CA ARG A 329 -32.38 7.83 -2.20
C ARG A 329 -33.84 8.27 -2.39
N GLY A 330 -34.23 9.38 -1.77
CA GLY A 330 -35.59 9.92 -1.85
C GLY A 330 -36.03 10.21 -3.29
N VAL A 331 -37.25 9.79 -3.62
CA VAL A 331 -37.92 10.08 -4.90
C VAL A 331 -38.81 11.32 -4.75
N HIS A 332 -38.75 12.23 -5.72
CA HIS A 332 -39.58 13.43 -5.73
C HIS A 332 -41.07 13.05 -5.71
N PRO A 333 -41.93 13.70 -4.87
CA PRO A 333 -43.33 13.31 -4.72
C PRO A 333 -44.11 13.18 -6.03
N SER A 334 -43.85 14.07 -7.00
CA SER A 334 -44.53 14.06 -8.30
C SER A 334 -44.15 12.91 -9.23
N ARG A 335 -43.08 12.16 -8.93
CA ARG A 335 -42.54 11.08 -9.77
C ARG A 335 -42.70 9.70 -9.12
N ARG A 336 -43.25 9.62 -7.90
CA ARG A 336 -43.38 8.36 -7.15
C ARG A 336 -44.25 7.30 -7.82
N LEU A 337 -45.17 7.73 -8.69
CA LEU A 337 -46.05 6.84 -9.45
C LEU A 337 -45.48 6.45 -10.81
N ASP A 338 -44.33 7.00 -11.20
CA ASP A 338 -43.67 6.62 -12.45
C ASP A 338 -43.16 5.17 -12.33
N ALA A 339 -43.24 4.41 -13.42
CA ALA A 339 -42.53 3.12 -13.50
C ALA A 339 -41.01 3.35 -13.37
N PHE A 340 -40.35 2.60 -12.48
CA PHE A 340 -38.93 2.77 -12.15
C PHE A 340 -38.56 4.21 -11.77
N PRO A 341 -39.13 4.78 -10.70
CA PRO A 341 -38.94 6.19 -10.38
C PRO A 341 -37.51 6.46 -9.89
N LEU A 342 -36.85 7.48 -10.45
CA LEU A 342 -35.46 7.81 -10.10
C LEU A 342 -35.39 8.49 -8.72
N SER A 343 -34.37 8.12 -7.93
CA SER A 343 -34.01 8.88 -6.74
C SER A 343 -33.30 10.19 -7.12
N TYR A 344 -33.22 11.14 -6.18
CA TYR A 344 -32.45 12.37 -6.39
C TYR A 344 -31.01 12.06 -6.82
N PHE A 345 -30.37 11.09 -6.18
CA PHE A 345 -29.04 10.64 -6.54
C PHE A 345 -28.98 10.13 -7.97
N THR A 346 -29.90 9.26 -8.40
CA THR A 346 -29.87 8.68 -9.74
C THR A 346 -30.10 9.74 -10.81
N GLU A 347 -30.98 10.72 -10.57
CA GLU A 347 -31.16 11.87 -11.47
C GLU A 347 -29.87 12.69 -11.60
N ARG A 348 -29.19 12.95 -10.48
CA ARG A 348 -27.96 13.74 -10.46
C ARG A 348 -26.77 12.97 -11.05
N TYR A 349 -26.67 11.68 -10.77
CA TYR A 349 -25.71 10.75 -11.36
C TYR A 349 -25.83 10.71 -12.88
N PHE A 350 -27.06 10.64 -13.41
CA PHE A 350 -27.29 10.73 -14.85
C PHE A 350 -26.76 12.04 -15.42
N LEU A 351 -27.10 13.17 -14.81
CA LEU A 351 -26.61 14.50 -15.23
C LEU A 351 -25.08 14.63 -15.17
N ASP A 352 -24.45 13.94 -14.23
CA ASP A 352 -22.99 13.90 -14.03
C ASP A 352 -22.29 12.80 -14.86
N SER A 353 -23.06 11.97 -15.58
CA SER A 353 -22.54 10.86 -16.40
C SER A 353 -22.75 11.12 -17.89
N PRO A 354 -21.85 11.87 -18.57
CA PRO A 354 -21.94 12.13 -20.01
C PRO A 354 -22.11 10.87 -20.85
N LYS A 355 -21.46 9.77 -20.42
CA LYS A 355 -21.50 8.48 -21.11
C LYS A 355 -22.88 7.82 -21.15
N LEU A 356 -23.83 8.23 -20.30
CA LEU A 356 -25.19 7.68 -20.22
C LEU A 356 -26.26 8.60 -20.80
N GLN A 357 -25.90 9.79 -21.29
CA GLN A 357 -26.83 10.82 -21.78
C GLN A 357 -27.65 10.42 -23.02
N PHE A 358 -27.39 9.24 -23.57
CA PHE A 358 -28.22 8.66 -24.62
C PHE A 358 -29.52 8.03 -24.11
N LEU A 359 -29.63 7.79 -22.80
CA LEU A 359 -30.86 7.31 -22.16
C LEU A 359 -31.88 8.45 -22.05
N ASP A 360 -33.15 8.13 -22.23
CA ASP A 360 -34.25 9.06 -21.96
C ASP A 360 -34.87 8.80 -20.57
N PRO A 361 -34.53 9.58 -19.52
CA PRO A 361 -35.13 9.44 -18.20
C PRO A 361 -36.62 9.83 -18.16
N GLY A 362 -37.17 10.42 -19.23
CA GLY A 362 -38.60 10.63 -19.41
C GLY A 362 -39.37 9.32 -19.61
N SER A 363 -38.77 8.33 -20.26
CA SER A 363 -39.34 7.01 -20.52
C SER A 363 -39.15 6.02 -19.36
N ALA A 364 -40.02 5.01 -19.25
CA ALA A 364 -39.87 3.93 -18.27
C ALA A 364 -38.62 3.06 -18.57
N GLU A 365 -38.37 2.77 -19.85
CA GLU A 365 -37.22 1.99 -20.31
C GLU A 365 -35.89 2.69 -20.01
N GLY A 366 -35.79 3.99 -20.26
CA GLY A 366 -34.58 4.76 -19.95
C GLY A 366 -34.31 4.84 -18.45
N ARG A 367 -35.35 4.98 -17.61
CA ARG A 367 -35.19 4.92 -16.15
C ARG A 367 -34.76 3.54 -15.66
N LYS A 368 -35.39 2.47 -16.15
CA LYS A 368 -35.01 1.07 -15.86
C LYS A 368 -33.54 0.83 -16.22
N THR A 369 -33.14 1.20 -17.43
CA THR A 369 -31.78 1.02 -17.95
C THR A 369 -30.74 1.80 -17.14
N LEU A 370 -31.08 3.00 -16.67
CA LEU A 370 -30.20 3.78 -15.79
C LEU A 370 -29.98 3.10 -14.43
N MET A 371 -31.02 2.52 -13.83
CA MET A 371 -30.89 1.74 -12.59
C MET A 371 -30.04 0.47 -12.80
N LEU A 372 -30.28 -0.26 -13.90
CA LEU A 372 -29.48 -1.42 -14.29
C LEU A 372 -28.01 -1.06 -14.51
N SER A 373 -27.74 0.13 -15.06
CA SER A 373 -26.38 0.66 -15.23
C SER A 373 -25.69 0.92 -13.88
N LEU A 374 -26.41 1.46 -12.88
CA LEU A 374 -25.91 1.64 -11.52
C LEU A 374 -25.61 0.30 -10.83
N MET A 375 -26.49 -0.70 -11.02
CA MET A 375 -26.28 -2.06 -10.53
C MET A 375 -25.04 -2.71 -11.15
N LEU A 376 -24.81 -2.52 -12.45
CA LEU A 376 -23.60 -3.00 -13.11
C LEU A 376 -22.35 -2.28 -12.56
N HIS A 377 -22.42 -0.97 -12.35
CA HIS A 377 -21.33 -0.19 -11.77
C HIS A 377 -21.01 -0.63 -10.33
N ALA A 378 -21.99 -1.16 -9.59
CA ALA A 378 -21.76 -1.62 -8.22
C ALA A 378 -20.70 -2.72 -8.07
N ALA A 379 -20.33 -3.41 -9.16
CA ALA A 379 -19.16 -4.29 -9.18
C ALA A 379 -17.84 -3.57 -8.81
N LYS A 380 -17.75 -2.26 -9.09
CA LYS A 380 -16.64 -1.38 -8.72
C LYS A 380 -16.99 -0.47 -7.54
N ARG A 381 -18.26 -0.03 -7.46
CA ARG A 381 -18.77 0.99 -6.53
C ARG A 381 -20.02 0.52 -5.81
N PRO A 382 -19.91 -0.43 -4.86
CA PRO A 382 -21.08 -1.03 -4.22
C PRO A 382 -21.92 -0.02 -3.42
N ASP A 383 -21.35 1.11 -2.99
CA ASP A 383 -22.06 2.21 -2.34
C ASP A 383 -23.21 2.77 -3.20
N LEU A 384 -23.12 2.69 -4.54
CA LEU A 384 -24.16 3.21 -5.45
C LEU A 384 -25.53 2.57 -5.18
N LEU A 385 -25.55 1.33 -4.70
CA LEU A 385 -26.78 0.61 -4.37
C LEU A 385 -27.54 1.24 -3.21
N ARG A 386 -26.85 1.96 -2.31
CA ARG A 386 -27.49 2.68 -1.18
C ARG A 386 -28.45 3.76 -1.66
N TYR A 387 -28.27 4.26 -2.89
CA TYR A 387 -29.06 5.36 -3.44
C TYR A 387 -30.15 4.91 -4.41
N VAL A 388 -30.23 3.62 -4.74
CA VAL A 388 -31.32 3.04 -5.53
C VAL A 388 -32.49 2.68 -4.60
N PRO A 389 -33.75 3.00 -4.94
CA PRO A 389 -34.90 2.61 -4.12
C PRO A 389 -34.97 1.09 -3.93
N ARG A 390 -35.02 0.62 -2.68
CA ARG A 390 -34.95 -0.82 -2.33
C ARG A 390 -35.98 -1.68 -3.07
N GLY A 391 -37.22 -1.20 -3.16
CA GLY A 391 -38.28 -1.94 -3.88
C GLY A 391 -37.99 -2.11 -5.38
N GLN A 392 -37.30 -1.16 -6.01
CA GLN A 392 -36.91 -1.27 -7.42
C GLN A 392 -35.74 -2.23 -7.58
N MET A 393 -34.75 -2.19 -6.69
CA MET A 393 -33.66 -3.16 -6.66
C MET A 393 -34.17 -4.60 -6.54
N SER A 394 -35.10 -4.84 -5.61
CA SER A 394 -35.73 -6.15 -5.44
C SER A 394 -36.49 -6.60 -6.69
N ALA A 395 -37.20 -5.69 -7.36
CA ALA A 395 -37.91 -6.01 -8.59
C ALA A 395 -36.96 -6.34 -9.75
N LEU A 396 -35.86 -5.59 -9.91
CA LEU A 396 -34.88 -5.81 -10.99
C LEU A 396 -34.06 -7.09 -10.84
N LEU A 397 -33.95 -7.61 -9.61
CA LEU A 397 -33.26 -8.87 -9.29
C LEU A 397 -34.22 -10.07 -9.17
N ALA A 398 -35.53 -9.84 -9.18
CA ALA A 398 -36.51 -10.91 -9.14
C ALA A 398 -36.59 -11.64 -10.51
N PRO A 399 -36.87 -12.95 -10.55
CA PRO A 399 -37.15 -13.66 -11.79
C PRO A 399 -38.27 -12.98 -12.58
N ASN A 400 -38.05 -12.78 -13.88
CA ASN A 400 -39.05 -12.18 -14.76
C ASN A 400 -39.37 -13.17 -15.89
N PRO A 401 -40.59 -13.76 -15.92
CA PRO A 401 -40.99 -14.71 -16.95
C PRO A 401 -40.99 -14.15 -18.38
N GLU A 402 -41.01 -12.82 -18.54
CA GLU A 402 -40.93 -12.17 -19.84
C GLU A 402 -39.51 -12.19 -20.43
N ASN A 403 -38.49 -12.44 -19.60
CA ASN A 403 -37.10 -12.51 -20.04
C ASN A 403 -36.73 -13.92 -20.54
N PRO A 404 -35.82 -14.04 -21.53
CA PRO A 404 -35.30 -15.32 -21.97
C PRO A 404 -34.77 -16.17 -20.79
N GLY A 405 -35.22 -17.42 -20.67
CA GLY A 405 -34.82 -18.31 -19.58
C GLY A 405 -35.43 -17.98 -18.21
N GLY A 406 -36.32 -16.99 -18.10
CA GLY A 406 -36.96 -16.59 -16.86
C GLY A 406 -36.05 -15.84 -15.88
N GLY A 407 -34.88 -15.39 -16.34
CA GLY A 407 -33.91 -14.65 -15.53
C GLY A 407 -34.40 -13.26 -15.09
N SER A 408 -33.67 -12.64 -14.17
CA SER A 408 -33.98 -11.29 -13.70
C SER A 408 -33.75 -10.24 -14.79
N ASP A 409 -34.32 -9.04 -14.61
CA ASP A 409 -34.06 -7.91 -15.54
C ASP A 409 -32.58 -7.53 -15.58
N PHE A 410 -31.87 -7.68 -14.45
CA PHE A 410 -30.43 -7.44 -14.39
C PHE A 410 -29.63 -8.50 -15.15
N GLU A 411 -30.00 -9.77 -15.01
CA GLU A 411 -29.39 -10.85 -15.77
C GLU A 411 -29.62 -10.68 -17.28
N ALA A 412 -30.85 -10.39 -17.69
CA ALA A 412 -31.20 -10.16 -19.09
C ALA A 412 -30.42 -8.97 -19.67
N PHE A 413 -30.27 -7.88 -18.89
CA PHE A 413 -29.48 -6.73 -19.29
C PHE A 413 -28.01 -7.10 -19.52
N VAL A 414 -27.36 -7.76 -18.56
CA VAL A 414 -25.95 -8.16 -18.67
C VAL A 414 -25.72 -9.11 -19.84
N ASN A 415 -26.58 -10.12 -20.00
CA ASN A 415 -26.48 -11.06 -21.11
C ASN A 415 -26.71 -10.39 -22.47
N GLY A 416 -27.60 -9.39 -22.55
CA GLY A 416 -27.73 -8.55 -23.73
C GLY A 416 -26.44 -7.80 -24.07
N LEU A 417 -25.73 -7.26 -23.07
CA LEU A 417 -24.44 -6.61 -23.30
C LEU A 417 -23.37 -7.59 -23.79
N LEU A 418 -23.34 -8.81 -23.26
CA LEU A 418 -22.41 -9.86 -23.69
C LEU A 418 -22.67 -10.29 -25.14
N GLN A 419 -23.94 -10.52 -25.47
CA GLN A 419 -24.36 -10.88 -26.84
C GLN A 419 -24.01 -9.79 -27.85
N ALA A 420 -24.32 -8.52 -27.56
CA ALA A 420 -23.95 -7.41 -28.42
C ALA A 420 -22.42 -7.30 -28.63
N GLY A 421 -21.62 -7.85 -27.71
CA GLY A 421 -20.18 -7.95 -27.84
C GLY A 421 -19.73 -9.02 -28.80
N ALA A 422 -20.24 -10.23 -28.61
CA ALA A 422 -19.96 -11.35 -29.51
C ALA A 422 -20.39 -11.01 -30.96
N GLU A 423 -21.54 -10.34 -31.13
CA GLU A 423 -21.99 -9.89 -32.45
C GLU A 423 -21.08 -8.82 -33.07
N ALA A 424 -20.50 -7.93 -32.27
CA ALA A 424 -19.54 -6.94 -32.76
C ALA A 424 -18.21 -7.60 -33.14
N GLU A 425 -17.70 -8.52 -32.33
CA GLU A 425 -16.47 -9.27 -32.59
C GLU A 425 -16.60 -10.18 -33.83
N ALA A 426 -17.76 -10.81 -34.03
CA ALA A 426 -18.05 -11.60 -35.23
C ALA A 426 -18.06 -10.75 -36.51
N ARG A 427 -18.62 -9.53 -36.45
CA ARG A 427 -18.62 -8.59 -37.59
C ARG A 427 -17.21 -8.11 -37.94
N GLU A 428 -16.33 -7.97 -36.95
CA GLU A 428 -14.92 -7.60 -37.16
C GLU A 428 -14.08 -8.79 -37.68
N ALA A 429 -14.40 -10.03 -37.29
CA ALA A 429 -13.69 -11.24 -37.72
C ALA A 429 -14.00 -11.68 -39.16
N ASP A 430 -15.24 -11.47 -39.63
CA ASP A 430 -15.65 -11.74 -41.03
C ASP A 430 -14.89 -10.90 -42.07
N GLU A 431 -14.17 -9.84 -41.65
CA GLU A 431 -13.34 -9.01 -42.53
C GLU A 431 -11.89 -9.52 -42.71
N ASP A 432 -11.37 -10.43 -41.87
CA ASP A 432 -9.94 -10.80 -41.89
C ASP A 432 -9.61 -12.32 -41.89
N ASP A 433 -10.48 -13.22 -41.42
CA ASP A 433 -10.32 -14.68 -41.62
C ASP A 433 -11.61 -15.40 -41.20
N GLY A 434 -12.18 -16.24 -42.07
CA GLY A 434 -13.49 -16.90 -41.94
C GLY A 434 -13.63 -17.95 -40.83
N ALA A 435 -13.31 -17.57 -39.59
CA ALA A 435 -13.52 -18.38 -38.39
C ALA A 435 -15.00 -18.34 -37.96
N GLU A 436 -15.55 -19.50 -37.59
CA GLU A 436 -16.91 -19.56 -37.06
C GLU A 436 -17.05 -18.71 -35.77
N PRO A 437 -18.11 -17.89 -35.64
CA PRO A 437 -18.31 -17.07 -34.46
C PRO A 437 -18.51 -17.94 -33.22
N ALA A 438 -17.72 -17.70 -32.18
CA ALA A 438 -17.88 -18.38 -30.90
C ALA A 438 -19.27 -18.10 -30.31
N THR A 439 -19.93 -19.12 -29.77
CA THR A 439 -21.22 -18.97 -29.10
C THR A 439 -21.11 -17.91 -27.99
N PRO A 440 -22.01 -16.90 -27.93
CA PRO A 440 -21.94 -15.86 -26.91
C PRO A 440 -21.97 -16.47 -25.51
N ALA A 441 -20.98 -16.13 -24.68
CA ALA A 441 -20.98 -16.55 -23.29
C ALA A 441 -22.20 -15.94 -22.57
N THR A 442 -23.05 -16.77 -22.00
CA THR A 442 -24.12 -16.33 -21.09
C THR A 442 -23.62 -16.41 -19.65
N LEU A 443 -24.05 -15.46 -18.83
CA LEU A 443 -23.73 -15.40 -17.42
C LEU A 443 -25.01 -15.53 -16.60
N ALA A 444 -25.14 -16.64 -15.87
CA ALA A 444 -26.18 -16.79 -14.87
C ALA A 444 -25.92 -15.82 -13.71
N LEU A 445 -26.87 -14.92 -13.42
CA LEU A 445 -26.80 -13.89 -12.39
C LEU A 445 -28.07 -13.89 -11.53
N PRO A 446 -28.37 -14.99 -10.83
CA PRO A 446 -29.40 -14.96 -9.80
C PRO A 446 -29.00 -13.95 -8.71
N ARG A 447 -30.01 -13.41 -8.02
CA ARG A 447 -29.83 -12.48 -6.90
C ARG A 447 -28.71 -12.90 -5.94
N GLU A 448 -28.69 -14.18 -5.56
CA GLU A 448 -27.72 -14.72 -4.60
C GLU A 448 -26.28 -14.69 -5.13
N ARG A 449 -26.05 -14.95 -6.42
CA ARG A 449 -24.71 -14.81 -7.01
C ARG A 449 -24.27 -13.36 -7.01
N TYR A 450 -25.16 -12.42 -7.37
CA TYR A 450 -24.85 -11.00 -7.34
C TYR A 450 -24.59 -10.48 -5.92
N ALA A 451 -25.37 -10.92 -4.93
CA ALA A 451 -25.13 -10.62 -3.53
C ALA A 451 -23.78 -11.16 -3.04
N ALA A 452 -23.39 -12.37 -3.46
CA ALA A 452 -22.09 -12.97 -3.10
C ALA A 452 -20.93 -12.16 -3.66
N MET A 453 -21.05 -11.73 -4.92
CA MET A 453 -20.09 -10.86 -5.58
C MET A 453 -19.94 -9.53 -4.81
N LEU A 454 -21.04 -8.90 -4.39
CA LEU A 454 -21.02 -7.66 -3.60
C LEU A 454 -20.35 -7.83 -2.23
N ARG A 455 -20.56 -8.97 -1.55
CA ARG A 455 -19.90 -9.26 -0.27
C ARG A 455 -18.37 -9.31 -0.41
N ARG A 456 -17.84 -9.77 -1.55
CA ARG A 456 -16.40 -9.72 -1.87
C ARG A 456 -15.88 -8.29 -2.11
N LYS A 457 -16.78 -7.32 -2.27
CA LYS A 457 -16.51 -5.87 -2.25
C LYS A 457 -16.98 -5.20 -0.95
N PHE A 458 -17.10 -5.98 0.12
CA PHE A 458 -17.45 -5.55 1.48
C PHE A 458 -18.86 -4.97 1.64
N PHE A 459 -19.79 -5.28 0.74
CA PHE A 459 -21.14 -4.76 0.79
C PHE A 459 -22.17 -5.88 0.87
N ASP A 460 -23.07 -5.80 1.85
CA ASP A 460 -24.15 -6.76 2.01
C ASP A 460 -25.46 -6.22 1.46
N LEU A 461 -26.01 -6.93 0.47
CA LEU A 461 -27.20 -6.52 -0.26
C LEU A 461 -28.47 -6.59 0.61
N ASP A 462 -28.52 -7.47 1.60
CA ASP A 462 -29.69 -7.65 2.46
C ASP A 462 -29.84 -6.46 3.42
N SER A 463 -28.74 -6.09 4.08
CA SER A 463 -28.69 -4.95 5.01
C SER A 463 -28.55 -3.59 4.32
N TYR A 464 -28.07 -3.54 3.07
CA TYR A 464 -27.66 -2.32 2.35
C TYR A 464 -26.53 -1.55 3.08
N SER A 465 -25.66 -2.27 3.79
CA SER A 465 -24.53 -1.68 4.50
C SER A 465 -23.22 -2.36 4.14
N PHE A 466 -22.13 -1.66 4.44
CA PHE A 466 -20.80 -2.22 4.35
C PHE A 466 -20.50 -3.10 5.56
N LEU A 467 -19.69 -4.13 5.34
CA LEU A 467 -19.23 -5.10 6.34
C LEU A 467 -17.98 -4.63 7.10
N THR A 468 -17.58 -3.38 6.92
CA THR A 468 -16.31 -2.81 7.40
C THR A 468 -16.34 -2.38 8.86
N ARG A 469 -17.41 -2.72 9.60
CA ARG A 469 -17.59 -2.36 11.01
C ARG A 469 -17.72 -3.59 11.87
N ASP A 470 -17.01 -3.60 12.99
CA ASP A 470 -17.18 -4.59 14.04
C ASP A 470 -18.49 -4.36 14.84
N PRO A 471 -18.85 -5.25 15.77
CA PRO A 471 -20.05 -5.09 16.59
C PRO A 471 -20.05 -3.85 17.49
N ALA A 472 -18.88 -3.31 17.84
CA ALA A 472 -18.73 -2.06 18.60
C ALA A 472 -18.81 -0.80 17.71
N GLY A 473 -18.92 -0.98 16.39
CA GLY A 473 -19.01 0.10 15.41
C GLY A 473 -17.67 0.67 14.97
N HIS A 474 -16.53 0.11 15.41
CA HIS A 474 -15.22 0.48 14.91
C HIS A 474 -15.06 0.01 13.47
N ARG A 475 -14.45 0.85 12.64
CA ARG A 475 -14.30 0.62 11.21
C ARG A 475 -12.87 0.28 10.86
N TYR A 476 -12.65 -0.82 10.16
CA TYR A 476 -11.34 -1.24 9.63
C TYR A 476 -11.52 -2.35 8.58
N GLU A 477 -10.51 -2.59 7.75
CA GLU A 477 -10.65 -3.52 6.61
C GLU A 477 -10.82 -4.97 7.05
N ALA A 478 -10.06 -5.42 8.06
CA ALA A 478 -10.15 -6.80 8.57
C ALA A 478 -11.55 -7.21 9.02
N ALA A 479 -12.38 -6.27 9.50
CA ALA A 479 -13.76 -6.56 9.88
C ALA A 479 -14.64 -7.03 8.70
N ALA A 480 -14.29 -6.65 7.46
CA ALA A 480 -15.03 -7.03 6.26
C ALA A 480 -14.45 -8.26 5.54
N LEU A 481 -13.28 -8.74 5.97
CA LEU A 481 -12.65 -9.92 5.37
C LEU A 481 -13.38 -11.19 5.82
N PRO A 482 -13.51 -12.19 4.94
CA PRO A 482 -14.15 -13.44 5.30
C PRO A 482 -13.35 -14.15 6.40
N VAL A 483 -14.07 -14.83 7.29
CA VAL A 483 -13.43 -15.77 8.23
C VAL A 483 -12.70 -16.83 7.41
N PRO A 484 -11.44 -17.17 7.74
CA PRO A 484 -10.72 -18.26 7.08
C PRO A 484 -11.55 -19.55 7.08
N ASP A 485 -11.41 -20.36 6.03
CA ASP A 485 -12.22 -21.57 5.85
C ASP A 485 -12.11 -22.49 7.07
N PRO A 486 -13.21 -22.68 7.83
CA PRO A 486 -13.21 -23.49 9.05
C PRO A 486 -13.08 -24.99 8.74
N GLY A 487 -13.26 -25.41 7.49
CA GLY A 487 -13.04 -26.78 7.05
C GLY A 487 -11.56 -27.14 6.86
N ARG A 488 -10.65 -26.16 6.89
CA ARG A 488 -9.21 -26.42 6.83
C ARG A 488 -8.72 -27.00 8.14
N GLU A 489 -7.74 -27.89 8.04
CA GLU A 489 -7.05 -28.46 9.20
C GLU A 489 -6.47 -27.35 10.09
N GLU A 490 -6.75 -27.42 11.39
CA GLU A 490 -6.12 -26.57 12.38
C GLU A 490 -4.67 -27.02 12.60
N VAL A 491 -3.73 -26.10 12.37
CA VAL A 491 -2.30 -26.35 12.59
C VAL A 491 -1.85 -25.90 13.98
N ASP A 492 -0.75 -26.43 14.46
CA ASP A 492 -0.16 -26.01 15.73
C ASP A 492 0.42 -24.59 15.60
N VAL A 493 1.09 -24.28 14.49
CA VAL A 493 1.74 -22.98 14.26
C VAL A 493 1.42 -22.43 12.87
N GLN A 494 0.91 -21.20 12.81
CA GLN A 494 0.83 -20.41 11.60
C GLN A 494 1.89 -19.30 11.63
N LEU A 495 2.85 -19.37 10.70
CA LEU A 495 3.90 -18.39 10.52
C LEU A 495 3.43 -17.30 9.55
N ILE A 496 3.35 -16.06 10.02
CA ILE A 496 2.87 -14.91 9.24
C ILE A 496 4.04 -13.94 9.03
N GLY A 497 4.46 -13.71 7.79
CA GLY A 497 5.55 -12.78 7.50
C GLY A 497 5.90 -12.71 6.00
N PRO A 498 6.88 -11.89 5.59
CA PRO A 498 7.17 -11.63 4.19
C PRO A 498 8.00 -12.76 3.55
N LEU A 499 7.40 -13.94 3.42
CA LEU A 499 7.98 -15.16 2.86
C LEU A 499 8.45 -14.97 1.41
N ALA A 500 7.75 -14.17 0.61
CA ALA A 500 8.06 -13.93 -0.80
C ALA A 500 9.17 -12.88 -1.05
N LYS A 501 9.53 -12.07 -0.03
CA LYS A 501 10.40 -10.90 -0.21
C LYS A 501 11.89 -11.22 -0.03
N ALA A 502 12.73 -10.63 -0.87
CA ALA A 502 14.19 -10.67 -0.75
C ALA A 502 14.73 -9.60 0.22
N SER A 503 14.23 -9.59 1.46
CA SER A 503 14.71 -8.74 2.55
C SER A 503 15.33 -9.58 3.68
N GLY A 504 16.08 -8.95 4.59
CA GLY A 504 16.60 -9.62 5.78
C GLY A 504 15.48 -10.18 6.68
N LEU A 505 14.36 -9.47 6.80
CA LEU A 505 13.17 -9.97 7.50
C LEU A 505 12.58 -11.19 6.80
N GLY A 506 12.45 -11.16 5.46
CA GLY A 506 11.97 -12.31 4.69
C GLY A 506 12.91 -13.52 4.79
N GLN A 507 14.23 -13.30 4.81
CA GLN A 507 15.22 -14.37 5.06
C GLN A 507 14.99 -15.00 6.44
N ALA A 508 14.87 -14.19 7.49
CA ALA A 508 14.59 -14.67 8.84
C ALA A 508 13.23 -15.42 8.94
N THR A 509 12.19 -14.97 8.23
CA THR A 509 10.91 -15.68 8.15
C THR A 509 11.06 -17.05 7.48
N ARG A 510 11.77 -17.15 6.35
CA ARG A 510 12.02 -18.44 5.68
C ARG A 510 12.87 -19.38 6.52
N LEU A 511 13.88 -18.86 7.21
CA LEU A 511 14.67 -19.65 8.17
C LEU A 511 13.80 -20.17 9.31
N SER A 512 12.91 -19.33 9.86
CA SER A 512 11.93 -19.76 10.85
C SER A 512 11.00 -20.85 10.31
N ALA A 513 10.56 -20.76 9.05
CA ALA A 513 9.77 -21.81 8.41
C ALA A 513 10.55 -23.12 8.32
N ALA A 514 11.85 -23.08 7.97
CA ALA A 514 12.71 -24.26 7.94
C ALA A 514 12.93 -24.85 9.34
N ILE A 515 13.23 -24.01 10.34
CA ILE A 515 13.35 -24.40 11.75
C ILE A 515 12.09 -25.10 12.25
N LEU A 516 10.92 -24.51 11.99
CA LEU A 516 9.63 -25.04 12.47
C LEU A 516 9.32 -26.41 11.87
N ARG A 517 9.73 -26.68 10.62
CA ARG A 517 9.58 -28.01 10.00
C ARG A 517 10.37 -29.11 10.71
N GLU A 518 11.40 -28.76 11.49
CA GLU A 518 12.15 -29.71 12.30
C GLU A 518 11.50 -29.98 13.68
N THR A 519 10.45 -29.26 14.06
CA THR A 519 9.86 -29.33 15.42
C THR A 519 8.79 -30.41 15.63
N GLU A 520 8.54 -31.27 14.63
CA GLU A 520 7.42 -32.24 14.57
C GLU A 520 6.01 -31.64 14.67
N LEU A 521 5.90 -30.31 14.80
CA LEU A 521 4.64 -29.58 14.84
C LEU A 521 4.05 -29.42 13.44
N SER A 522 2.72 -29.34 13.35
CA SER A 522 2.04 -28.96 12.11
C SER A 522 2.18 -27.45 11.88
N VAL A 523 2.66 -27.05 10.69
CA VAL A 523 3.05 -25.67 10.39
C VAL A 523 2.44 -25.21 9.08
N ARG A 524 1.90 -24.00 9.08
CA ARG A 524 1.44 -23.27 7.88
C ARG A 524 2.25 -21.98 7.70
N GLY A 525 2.72 -21.72 6.48
CA GLY A 525 3.36 -20.45 6.13
C GLY A 525 2.41 -19.55 5.34
N VAL A 526 2.17 -18.33 5.84
CA VAL A 526 1.30 -17.34 5.19
C VAL A 526 2.08 -16.07 4.92
N ASP A 527 1.99 -15.57 3.69
CA ASP A 527 2.72 -14.36 3.28
C ASP A 527 2.01 -13.09 3.78
N PHE A 528 2.80 -12.17 4.32
CA PHE A 528 2.39 -10.82 4.66
C PHE A 528 3.52 -9.85 4.34
N ASP A 529 3.26 -8.90 3.45
CA ASP A 529 4.30 -8.04 2.88
C ASP A 529 3.98 -6.55 2.85
N LEU A 530 2.87 -6.13 3.48
CA LEU A 530 2.46 -4.74 3.46
C LEU A 530 3.57 -3.82 4.02
N ASP A 531 3.85 -2.73 3.28
CA ASP A 531 4.95 -1.78 3.52
C ASP A 531 6.39 -2.36 3.33
N ASN A 532 6.57 -3.56 2.78
CA ASN A 532 7.89 -4.12 2.48
C ASN A 532 8.31 -3.81 1.02
N PRO A 533 9.28 -2.90 0.78
CA PRO A 533 9.66 -2.46 -0.56
C PRO A 533 10.59 -3.42 -1.31
N ALA A 534 11.02 -4.52 -0.69
CA ALA A 534 11.98 -5.44 -1.30
C ALA A 534 11.40 -6.16 -2.53
N PRO A 535 12.25 -6.52 -3.52
CA PRO A 535 11.79 -7.25 -4.70
C PRO A 535 11.39 -8.69 -4.35
N GLU A 536 10.46 -9.24 -5.12
CA GLU A 536 10.10 -10.67 -5.12
C GLU A 536 10.95 -11.44 -6.14
N GLY A 537 11.05 -12.76 -5.95
CA GLY A 537 11.70 -13.66 -6.92
C GLY A 537 13.23 -13.79 -6.79
N PHE A 538 13.85 -13.11 -5.81
CA PHE A 538 15.28 -13.26 -5.49
C PHE A 538 15.52 -14.09 -4.21
N SER A 539 14.47 -14.67 -3.63
CA SER A 539 14.52 -15.54 -2.44
C SER A 539 14.52 -17.03 -2.80
N SER A 540 14.90 -17.88 -1.83
CA SER A 540 14.68 -19.33 -1.91
C SER A 540 13.18 -19.66 -1.98
N GLU A 541 12.83 -20.73 -2.70
CA GLU A 541 11.45 -21.22 -2.77
C GLU A 541 10.95 -21.60 -1.38
N THR A 542 9.73 -21.18 -1.04
CA THR A 542 9.05 -21.55 0.21
C THR A 542 7.57 -21.73 -0.06
N LEU A 543 6.98 -22.77 0.53
CA LEU A 543 5.54 -22.99 0.45
C LEU A 543 4.79 -21.83 1.14
N ILE A 544 3.93 -21.17 0.39
CA ILE A 544 3.02 -20.12 0.85
C ILE A 544 1.60 -20.66 0.68
N GLU A 545 0.80 -20.52 1.72
CA GLU A 545 -0.59 -20.97 1.78
C GLU A 545 -1.50 -19.81 2.22
N ASP A 546 -2.80 -19.95 1.96
CA ASP A 546 -3.82 -19.02 2.49
C ASP A 546 -3.96 -19.15 4.01
N TYR A 547 -4.50 -18.13 4.67
CA TYR A 547 -4.87 -18.17 6.09
C TYR A 547 -5.82 -19.32 6.45
N GLY A 548 -5.75 -19.80 7.69
CA GLY A 548 -6.67 -20.80 8.24
C GLY A 548 -6.59 -20.91 9.77
N PRO A 549 -7.31 -21.86 10.39
CA PRO A 549 -7.26 -22.08 11.83
C PRO A 549 -5.86 -22.47 12.30
N ALA A 550 -5.44 -21.95 13.45
CA ALA A 550 -4.17 -22.27 14.10
C ALA A 550 -4.23 -22.02 15.62
N LYS A 551 -3.52 -22.85 16.40
CA LYS A 551 -3.42 -22.68 17.86
C LYS A 551 -2.49 -21.53 18.24
N ILE A 552 -1.39 -21.38 17.49
CA ILE A 552 -0.38 -20.34 17.70
C ILE A 552 -0.15 -19.59 16.38
N ASN A 553 -0.16 -18.26 16.43
CA ASN A 553 0.38 -17.42 15.35
C ASN A 553 1.79 -16.96 15.74
N LEU A 554 2.78 -17.27 14.90
CA LEU A 554 4.10 -16.67 14.96
C LEU A 554 4.18 -15.55 13.92
N ILE A 555 4.07 -14.30 14.38
CA ILE A 555 4.02 -13.10 13.56
C ILE A 555 5.44 -12.57 13.40
N HIS A 556 6.05 -12.89 12.27
CA HIS A 556 7.42 -12.54 11.92
C HIS A 556 7.49 -11.13 11.29
N LEU A 557 6.91 -10.16 11.99
CA LEU A 557 6.91 -8.74 11.67
C LEU A 557 7.47 -7.97 12.86
N ASN A 558 8.26 -6.94 12.62
CA ASN A 558 8.65 -6.03 13.68
C ASN A 558 7.44 -5.31 14.29
N ALA A 559 7.57 -4.88 15.54
CA ALA A 559 6.49 -4.37 16.37
C ALA A 559 5.72 -3.20 15.74
N GLU A 560 6.39 -2.34 14.98
CA GLU A 560 5.77 -1.23 14.25
C GLU A 560 4.83 -1.72 13.14
N SER A 561 5.05 -2.91 12.58
CA SER A 561 4.29 -3.44 11.45
C SER A 561 3.21 -4.44 11.88
N THR A 562 3.31 -5.01 13.10
CA THR A 562 2.29 -5.90 13.68
C THR A 562 0.87 -5.32 13.62
N PRO A 563 0.58 -4.04 13.99
CA PRO A 563 -0.77 -3.48 13.92
C PRO A 563 -1.38 -3.49 12.51
N LEU A 564 -0.56 -3.53 11.46
CA LEU A 564 -1.03 -3.58 10.08
C LEU A 564 -1.64 -4.94 9.74
N ALA A 565 -1.10 -6.04 10.29
CA ALA A 565 -1.67 -7.36 10.11
C ALA A 565 -3.09 -7.42 10.70
N TYR A 566 -3.29 -6.89 11.91
CA TYR A 566 -4.62 -6.78 12.53
C TYR A 566 -5.56 -5.83 11.77
N ALA A 567 -5.06 -4.78 11.14
CA ALA A 567 -5.93 -3.83 10.43
C ALA A 567 -6.41 -4.34 9.07
N TYR A 568 -5.62 -5.18 8.39
CA TYR A 568 -5.79 -5.47 6.95
C TYR A 568 -5.77 -6.96 6.56
N GLN A 569 -5.68 -7.89 7.51
CA GLN A 569 -5.74 -9.35 7.23
C GLN A 569 -6.96 -10.00 7.89
N PRO A 570 -7.41 -11.18 7.41
CA PRO A 570 -8.49 -11.92 8.05
C PRO A 570 -8.19 -12.16 9.53
N ASP A 571 -9.23 -12.22 10.35
CA ASP A 571 -9.06 -12.49 11.77
C ASP A 571 -8.66 -13.96 12.01
N VAL A 572 -7.36 -14.16 12.13
CA VAL A 572 -6.73 -15.40 12.62
C VAL A 572 -6.18 -15.24 14.03
N PHE A 573 -6.31 -14.06 14.63
CA PHE A 573 -5.66 -13.70 15.89
C PHE A 573 -6.54 -14.01 17.09
N SER A 574 -7.87 -13.89 16.92
CA SER A 574 -8.83 -14.28 17.94
C SER A 574 -8.86 -15.79 18.15
N GLY A 575 -8.74 -16.22 19.41
CA GLY A 575 -8.73 -17.63 19.78
C GLY A 575 -7.37 -18.32 19.64
N ALA A 576 -6.37 -17.66 19.03
CA ALA A 576 -5.01 -18.13 18.94
C ALA A 576 -4.09 -17.44 19.96
N TYR A 577 -2.98 -18.09 20.31
CA TYR A 577 -1.87 -17.47 21.04
C TYR A 577 -0.96 -16.72 20.06
N ASN A 578 -0.78 -15.42 20.23
CA ASN A 578 -0.11 -14.56 19.25
C ASN A 578 1.29 -14.16 19.74
N ILE A 579 2.30 -14.60 19.00
CA ILE A 579 3.71 -14.33 19.27
C ILE A 579 4.23 -13.34 18.24
N GLY A 580 4.80 -12.21 18.66
CA GLY A 580 5.51 -11.30 17.75
C GLY A 580 6.99 -11.59 17.78
N TYR A 581 7.64 -11.76 16.62
CA TYR A 581 9.07 -11.96 16.53
C TYR A 581 9.76 -10.71 15.98
N PHE A 582 10.44 -9.98 16.86
CA PHE A 582 10.98 -8.65 16.57
C PHE A 582 12.50 -8.66 16.36
N PHE A 583 12.94 -7.88 15.36
CA PHE A 583 14.32 -7.54 15.07
C PHE A 583 14.46 -6.02 15.17
N TRP A 584 15.04 -5.55 16.27
CA TRP A 584 15.20 -4.13 16.53
C TRP A 584 16.59 -3.83 17.07
N GLU A 585 17.14 -2.68 16.68
CA GLU A 585 18.54 -2.36 16.93
C GLU A 585 18.77 -1.23 17.93
N LEU A 586 17.76 -0.47 18.34
CA LEU A 586 17.93 0.54 19.39
C LEU A 586 17.77 -0.06 20.78
N ASP A 587 18.34 0.64 21.77
CA ASP A 587 18.32 0.32 23.20
C ASP A 587 16.94 0.47 23.86
N LYS A 588 15.95 0.96 23.10
CA LYS A 588 14.57 1.21 23.57
C LYS A 588 13.56 0.85 22.48
N PRO A 589 12.35 0.37 22.85
CA PRO A 589 11.25 0.27 21.89
C PRO A 589 10.90 1.66 21.35
N ALA A 590 10.68 1.77 20.04
CA ALA A 590 10.12 2.98 19.46
C ALA A 590 8.69 3.23 19.97
N TYR A 591 8.26 4.49 19.96
CA TYR A 591 6.90 4.84 20.41
C TYR A 591 5.80 4.10 19.61
N CYS A 592 6.01 3.84 18.32
CA CYS A 592 5.08 3.07 17.51
C CYS A 592 5.07 1.55 17.79
N HIS A 593 5.96 1.01 18.63
CA HIS A 593 5.99 -0.42 18.97
C HIS A 593 4.92 -0.81 19.98
N TYR A 594 4.53 0.12 20.87
CA TYR A 594 3.68 -0.20 22.02
C TYR A 594 2.32 -0.79 21.63
N LEU A 595 1.69 -0.34 20.53
CA LEU A 595 0.46 -0.96 20.06
C LEU A 595 0.70 -2.40 19.57
N GLY A 596 1.77 -2.64 18.81
CA GLY A 596 2.14 -3.99 18.37
C GLY A 596 2.38 -4.93 19.56
N MET A 597 3.13 -4.46 20.56
CA MET A 597 3.36 -5.21 21.81
C MET A 597 2.07 -5.48 22.59
N GLU A 598 1.13 -4.54 22.61
CA GLU A 598 -0.14 -4.69 23.32
C GLU A 598 -1.07 -5.74 22.66
N LEU A 599 -1.01 -5.88 21.33
CA LEU A 599 -1.83 -6.82 20.56
C LEU A 599 -1.43 -8.31 20.73
N LEU A 600 -0.24 -8.56 21.26
CA LEU A 600 0.38 -9.89 21.36
C LEU A 600 0.25 -10.50 22.76
N ASP A 601 0.43 -11.81 22.83
CA ASP A 601 0.53 -12.57 24.09
C ASP A 601 1.99 -12.70 24.54
N GLU A 602 2.91 -12.83 23.59
CA GLU A 602 4.34 -13.05 23.83
C GLU A 602 5.20 -12.37 22.77
N ILE A 603 6.42 -11.99 23.17
CA ILE A 603 7.42 -11.40 22.29
C ILE A 603 8.61 -12.34 22.20
N TRP A 604 8.96 -12.73 20.99
CA TRP A 604 10.20 -13.41 20.66
C TRP A 604 11.21 -12.42 20.11
N VAL A 605 12.47 -12.65 20.50
CA VAL A 605 13.64 -11.92 20.00
C VAL A 605 14.75 -12.92 19.70
N SER A 606 15.71 -12.51 18.89
CA SER A 606 16.82 -13.36 18.47
C SER A 606 18.05 -13.27 19.38
N THR A 607 18.06 -12.34 20.35
CA THR A 607 19.24 -12.02 21.17
C THR A 607 18.87 -11.59 22.58
N GLU A 608 19.80 -11.73 23.54
CA GLU A 608 19.60 -11.22 24.89
C GLU A 608 19.47 -9.70 24.92
N TYR A 609 20.16 -8.99 24.00
CA TYR A 609 20.00 -7.55 23.82
C TYR A 609 18.52 -7.16 23.57
N GLY A 610 17.81 -7.92 22.73
CA GLY A 610 16.38 -7.72 22.50
C GLY A 610 15.53 -7.98 23.75
N VAL A 611 15.91 -8.95 24.59
CA VAL A 611 15.21 -9.25 25.85
C VAL A 611 15.37 -8.09 26.82
N GLU A 612 16.60 -7.65 27.05
CA GLU A 612 16.92 -6.51 27.93
C GLU A 612 16.17 -5.25 27.50
N MET A 613 16.03 -5.05 26.18
CA MET A 613 15.36 -3.90 25.60
C MET A 613 13.82 -3.96 25.73
N TYR A 614 13.16 -5.08 25.40
CA TYR A 614 11.69 -5.15 25.35
C TYR A 614 11.05 -5.47 26.70
N LYS A 615 11.73 -6.24 27.55
CA LYS A 615 11.17 -6.75 28.82
C LYS A 615 10.70 -5.66 29.80
N PRO A 616 11.39 -4.53 29.97
CA PRO A 616 10.92 -3.45 30.85
C PRO A 616 9.54 -2.90 30.45
N ASP A 617 9.24 -2.88 29.15
CA ASP A 617 8.01 -2.32 28.57
C ASP A 617 6.94 -3.37 28.23
N ALA A 618 7.21 -4.66 28.45
CA ALA A 618 6.32 -5.77 28.07
C ALA A 618 5.13 -5.99 29.02
N LYS A 619 5.00 -5.21 30.11
CA LYS A 619 3.90 -5.29 31.10
C LYS A 619 3.64 -6.70 31.65
N GLY A 620 4.72 -7.46 31.87
CA GLY A 620 4.65 -8.82 32.42
C GLY A 620 4.43 -9.92 31.37
N LYS A 621 4.24 -9.59 30.09
CA LYS A 621 4.22 -10.58 29.00
C LYS A 621 5.60 -11.24 28.87
N PRO A 622 5.68 -12.52 28.46
CA PRO A 622 6.96 -13.16 28.21
C PRO A 622 7.72 -12.45 27.07
N VAL A 623 9.00 -12.21 27.31
CA VAL A 623 9.96 -11.79 26.28
C VAL A 623 11.06 -12.84 26.27
N VAL A 624 11.17 -13.60 25.19
CA VAL A 624 11.98 -14.83 25.13
C VAL A 624 13.01 -14.72 24.02
N ASN A 625 14.29 -14.92 24.37
CA ASN A 625 15.34 -15.16 23.39
C ASN A 625 15.23 -16.58 22.87
N VAL A 626 14.73 -16.72 21.65
CA VAL A 626 14.65 -18.01 20.97
C VAL A 626 15.82 -18.24 20.01
N GLY A 627 16.62 -17.21 19.76
CA GLY A 627 17.70 -17.22 18.78
C GLY A 627 17.22 -17.27 17.34
N MET A 628 18.14 -17.08 16.41
CA MET A 628 17.90 -17.30 14.98
C MET A 628 19.02 -18.20 14.44
N CYS A 629 18.75 -18.98 13.39
CA CYS A 629 19.78 -19.81 12.78
C CYS A 629 20.49 -19.08 11.62
N TYR A 630 21.49 -19.75 11.06
CA TYR A 630 22.08 -19.41 9.77
C TYR A 630 21.75 -20.51 8.76
N GLU A 631 21.84 -20.22 7.47
CA GLU A 631 21.65 -21.21 6.42
C GLU A 631 22.94 -22.01 6.18
N GLU A 632 22.85 -23.35 6.16
CA GLU A 632 23.99 -24.22 5.87
C GLU A 632 24.21 -24.37 4.36
N HIS A 633 25.45 -24.17 3.91
CA HIS A 633 25.84 -24.32 2.50
C HIS A 633 27.07 -25.23 2.38
N PRO A 634 26.89 -26.56 2.51
CA PRO A 634 28.01 -27.51 2.50
C PRO A 634 28.75 -27.59 1.15
N ASP A 635 28.18 -27.01 0.09
CA ASP A 635 28.72 -27.07 -1.26
C ASP A 635 29.59 -25.85 -1.64
N ILE A 636 29.70 -24.84 -0.77
CA ILE A 636 30.59 -23.69 -0.97
C ILE A 636 31.97 -24.02 -0.39
N THR A 637 32.95 -24.31 -1.25
CA THR A 637 34.34 -24.50 -0.83
C THR A 637 35.14 -23.20 -0.89
N ARG A 638 36.14 -23.06 0.00
CA ARG A 638 36.99 -21.86 0.04
C ARG A 638 37.77 -21.67 -1.25
N GLU A 639 38.20 -22.73 -1.91
CA GLU A 639 38.96 -22.68 -3.17
C GLU A 639 38.10 -22.11 -4.30
N ALA A 640 36.87 -22.61 -4.46
CA ALA A 640 35.95 -22.12 -5.49
C ALA A 640 35.54 -20.67 -5.22
N ALA A 641 35.25 -20.35 -3.96
CA ALA A 641 34.89 -19.02 -3.51
C ALA A 641 36.03 -18.00 -3.68
N ARG A 642 37.28 -18.37 -3.33
CA ARG A 642 38.46 -17.53 -3.58
C ARG A 642 38.67 -17.29 -5.08
N ALA A 643 38.50 -18.31 -5.91
CA ALA A 643 38.60 -18.17 -7.35
C ALA A 643 37.51 -17.23 -7.91
N PHE A 644 36.30 -17.25 -7.34
CA PHE A 644 35.23 -16.31 -7.65
C PHE A 644 35.64 -14.86 -7.33
N VAL A 645 36.12 -14.59 -6.10
CA VAL A 645 36.59 -13.27 -5.68
C VAL A 645 37.74 -12.77 -6.57
N ASN A 646 38.75 -13.61 -6.80
CA ASN A 646 39.91 -13.27 -7.62
C ASN A 646 39.49 -12.89 -9.05
N ARG A 647 38.60 -13.65 -9.69
CA ARG A 647 38.06 -13.30 -11.02
C ARG A 647 37.27 -12.00 -10.99
N ARG A 648 36.43 -11.81 -9.97
CA ARG A 648 35.49 -10.67 -9.88
C ARG A 648 36.20 -9.34 -9.72
N PHE A 649 37.31 -9.31 -8.98
CA PHE A 649 38.06 -8.09 -8.65
C PHE A 649 39.45 -8.02 -9.27
N ARG A 650 39.85 -9.03 -10.04
CA ARG A 650 41.20 -9.18 -10.61
C ARG A 650 42.29 -9.22 -9.54
N PHE A 651 42.01 -9.93 -8.46
CA PHE A 651 43.00 -10.26 -7.42
C PHE A 651 43.68 -11.60 -7.72
N ASP A 652 44.72 -11.90 -6.96
CA ASP A 652 45.47 -13.16 -7.00
C ASP A 652 45.73 -13.68 -5.57
N GLU A 653 46.49 -14.77 -5.45
CA GLU A 653 46.77 -15.43 -4.16
C GLU A 653 47.61 -14.61 -3.18
N SER A 654 48.30 -13.56 -3.63
CA SER A 654 49.08 -12.69 -2.75
C SER A 654 48.19 -11.73 -1.94
N HIS A 655 46.94 -11.53 -2.38
CA HIS A 655 46.04 -10.55 -1.82
C HIS A 655 45.32 -11.05 -0.56
N TYR A 656 45.35 -10.22 0.49
CA TYR A 656 44.55 -10.42 1.70
C TYR A 656 43.25 -9.62 1.61
N VAL A 657 42.11 -10.32 1.52
CA VAL A 657 40.81 -9.71 1.21
C VAL A 657 39.97 -9.54 2.47
N CYS A 658 39.78 -8.30 2.89
CA CYS A 658 38.80 -7.90 3.89
C CYS A 658 37.45 -7.61 3.23
N LEU A 659 36.35 -8.01 3.85
CA LEU A 659 34.99 -7.79 3.36
C LEU A 659 34.13 -7.07 4.40
N VAL A 660 33.42 -6.03 3.97
CA VAL A 660 32.26 -5.48 4.67
C VAL A 660 31.06 -5.56 3.73
N ALA A 661 29.89 -5.99 4.24
CA ALA A 661 28.68 -6.16 3.42
C ALA A 661 27.44 -5.63 4.13
N PHE A 662 26.67 -4.77 3.47
CA PHE A 662 25.42 -4.19 4.01
C PHE A 662 24.47 -3.68 2.92
N ASP A 663 23.18 -3.61 3.20
CA ASP A 663 22.20 -2.94 2.34
C ASP A 663 22.09 -1.45 2.68
N SER A 664 22.08 -0.58 1.66
CA SER A 664 21.88 0.85 1.86
C SER A 664 20.48 1.21 2.38
N PHE A 665 19.48 0.35 2.17
CA PHE A 665 18.15 0.51 2.76
C PHE A 665 18.09 0.11 4.24
N SER A 666 19.15 -0.49 4.81
CA SER A 666 19.23 -0.85 6.23
C SER A 666 19.86 0.25 7.11
N PHE A 667 19.80 1.51 6.67
CA PHE A 667 20.42 2.71 7.26
C PHE A 667 21.96 2.63 7.35
N VAL A 668 22.61 3.30 6.41
CA VAL A 668 24.08 3.26 6.28
C VAL A 668 24.80 3.80 7.54
N GLN A 669 24.19 4.72 8.29
CA GLN A 669 24.71 5.26 9.55
C GLN A 669 24.93 4.15 10.60
N ARG A 670 23.97 3.22 10.72
CA ARG A 670 24.02 2.10 11.65
C ARG A 670 25.13 1.11 11.26
N LYS A 671 25.32 0.89 9.96
CA LYS A 671 26.34 -0.02 9.41
C LYS A 671 27.76 0.58 9.43
N ASN A 672 27.86 1.91 9.52
CA ASN A 672 29.07 2.69 9.74
C ASN A 672 30.26 2.33 8.83
N PRO A 673 30.08 2.35 7.49
CA PRO A 673 31.18 1.98 6.57
C PRO A 673 32.39 2.90 6.74
N VAL A 674 32.20 4.19 7.06
CA VAL A 674 33.31 5.15 7.20
C VAL A 674 34.35 4.69 8.23
N SER A 675 33.93 4.15 9.38
CA SER A 675 34.87 3.64 10.38
C SER A 675 35.62 2.40 9.88
N VAL A 676 34.98 1.55 9.07
CA VAL A 676 35.65 0.39 8.42
C VAL A 676 36.75 0.86 7.48
N LEU A 677 36.46 1.82 6.60
CA LEU A 677 37.44 2.34 5.64
C LEU A 677 38.64 2.97 6.36
N LYS A 678 38.40 3.78 7.39
CA LYS A 678 39.47 4.42 8.17
C LYS A 678 40.32 3.41 8.94
N ALA A 679 39.69 2.42 9.57
CA ALA A 679 40.41 1.37 10.29
C ALA A 679 41.27 0.53 9.35
N PHE A 680 40.76 0.21 8.15
CA PHE A 680 41.51 -0.50 7.11
C PHE A 680 42.72 0.29 6.64
N GLN A 681 42.54 1.58 6.30
CA GLN A 681 43.65 2.45 5.88
C GLN A 681 44.76 2.49 6.93
N LYS A 682 44.38 2.61 8.21
CA LYS A 682 45.30 2.65 9.33
C LYS A 682 46.00 1.32 9.59
N ALA A 683 45.25 0.21 9.61
CA ALA A 683 45.81 -1.11 9.84
C ALA A 683 46.87 -1.45 8.78
N PHE A 684 46.53 -1.21 7.51
CA PHE A 684 47.31 -1.71 6.38
C PHE A 684 48.20 -0.65 5.75
N GLU A 685 48.53 0.45 6.43
CA GLU A 685 49.51 1.41 5.93
C GLU A 685 50.80 0.68 5.48
N GLY A 686 51.25 0.94 4.25
CA GLY A 686 52.42 0.27 3.66
C GLY A 686 52.25 -1.21 3.29
N VAL A 687 51.03 -1.78 3.35
CA VAL A 687 50.72 -3.16 2.92
C VAL A 687 49.96 -3.11 1.58
N PRO A 688 50.67 -3.22 0.44
CA PRO A 688 50.05 -3.08 -0.88
C PRO A 688 49.18 -4.28 -1.27
N GLU A 689 49.26 -5.42 -0.58
CA GLU A 689 48.48 -6.62 -0.89
C GLU A 689 47.15 -6.72 -0.13
N ALA A 690 46.92 -5.86 0.86
CA ALA A 690 45.63 -5.80 1.55
C ALA A 690 44.57 -5.20 0.62
N ARG A 691 43.38 -5.78 0.59
CA ARG A 691 42.22 -5.30 -0.17
C ARG A 691 41.01 -5.18 0.75
N LEU A 692 40.20 -4.15 0.56
CA LEU A 692 38.89 -4.02 1.20
C LEU A 692 37.81 -4.04 0.13
N VAL A 693 36.92 -5.02 0.19
CA VAL A 693 35.70 -5.06 -0.62
C VAL A 693 34.56 -4.50 0.21
N VAL A 694 33.96 -3.42 -0.27
CA VAL A 694 32.74 -2.81 0.28
C VAL A 694 31.56 -3.27 -0.56
N LYS A 695 30.88 -4.32 -0.10
CA LYS A 695 29.69 -4.85 -0.75
C LYS A 695 28.45 -4.09 -0.29
N THR A 696 27.71 -3.51 -1.24
CA THR A 696 26.41 -2.89 -0.95
C THR A 696 25.38 -3.10 -2.05
N GLN A 697 24.14 -2.71 -1.81
CA GLN A 697 23.07 -2.66 -2.80
C GLN A 697 22.18 -1.45 -2.52
N ASN A 698 21.34 -1.09 -3.49
CA ASN A 698 20.37 0.02 -3.39
C ASN A 698 20.96 1.41 -3.16
N ARG A 699 22.30 1.57 -3.21
CA ARG A 699 22.97 2.85 -2.94
C ARG A 699 22.42 3.98 -3.81
N ASP A 700 22.24 3.72 -5.10
CA ASP A 700 21.77 4.73 -6.08
C ASP A 700 20.28 5.07 -5.94
N SER A 701 19.55 4.32 -5.11
CA SER A 701 18.13 4.52 -4.80
C SER A 701 17.91 5.22 -3.45
N VAL A 702 18.98 5.65 -2.77
CA VAL A 702 18.91 6.38 -1.51
C VAL A 702 18.85 7.88 -1.78
N PHE A 703 17.77 8.53 -1.34
CA PHE A 703 17.55 9.98 -1.49
C PHE A 703 17.58 10.74 -0.16
N ASP A 704 17.77 10.04 0.96
CA ASP A 704 17.88 10.67 2.29
C ASP A 704 19.16 11.53 2.37
N PRO A 705 19.07 12.83 2.69
CA PRO A 705 20.23 13.72 2.71
C PRO A 705 21.35 13.30 3.65
N VAL A 706 21.01 12.66 4.78
CA VAL A 706 22.02 12.22 5.77
C VAL A 706 22.82 11.06 5.19
N GLN A 707 22.16 10.10 4.56
CA GLN A 707 22.81 8.97 3.90
C GLN A 707 23.60 9.39 2.65
N VAL A 708 23.10 10.35 1.87
CA VAL A 708 23.84 10.91 0.72
C VAL A 708 25.17 11.52 1.18
N ASN A 709 25.14 12.37 2.22
CA ASN A 709 26.37 12.95 2.79
C ASN A 709 27.33 11.89 3.34
N LEU A 710 26.82 10.77 3.85
CA LEU A 710 27.65 9.67 4.31
C LEU A 710 28.33 8.95 3.14
N TRP A 711 27.64 8.74 2.03
CA TRP A 711 28.21 8.19 0.80
C TRP A 711 29.26 9.09 0.18
N ASP A 712 29.07 10.41 0.17
CA ASP A 712 30.08 11.37 -0.30
C ASP A 712 31.40 11.22 0.48
N ARG A 713 31.31 11.01 1.79
CA ARG A 713 32.49 10.74 2.64
C ARG A 713 33.14 9.41 2.30
N VAL A 714 32.35 8.36 2.03
CA VAL A 714 32.86 7.06 1.62
C VAL A 714 33.61 7.19 0.29
N ASP A 715 33.03 7.87 -0.70
CA ASP A 715 33.66 8.07 -2.02
C ASP A 715 34.97 8.85 -1.91
N ALA A 716 35.00 9.90 -1.09
CA ALA A 716 36.21 10.68 -0.85
C ALA A 716 37.35 9.83 -0.29
N ILE A 717 37.05 8.88 0.60
CA ILE A 717 38.05 7.96 1.16
C ILE A 717 38.51 6.95 0.10
N ILE A 718 37.57 6.36 -0.65
CA ILE A 718 37.88 5.37 -1.71
C ILE A 718 38.75 5.99 -2.82
N ALA A 719 38.46 7.23 -3.22
CA ALA A 719 39.25 7.93 -4.23
C ALA A 719 40.73 8.11 -3.82
N GLY A 720 41.02 8.09 -2.52
CA GLY A 720 42.37 8.21 -1.97
C GLY A 720 43.11 6.90 -1.76
N ASP A 721 42.46 5.73 -1.90
CA ASP A 721 43.09 4.42 -1.65
C ASP A 721 42.61 3.34 -2.65
N PRO A 722 43.42 2.99 -3.66
CA PRO A 722 43.04 2.03 -4.71
C PRO A 722 42.87 0.59 -4.20
N ARG A 723 43.21 0.32 -2.94
CA ARG A 723 43.02 -1.00 -2.32
C ARG A 723 41.57 -1.25 -1.90
N ILE A 724 40.76 -0.20 -1.86
CA ILE A 724 39.34 -0.26 -1.47
C ILE A 724 38.47 -0.30 -2.74
N VAL A 725 37.64 -1.33 -2.87
CA VAL A 725 36.76 -1.54 -4.02
C VAL A 725 35.31 -1.61 -3.57
N ILE A 726 34.43 -0.85 -4.22
CA ILE A 726 32.99 -0.89 -3.97
C ILE A 726 32.26 -1.76 -4.99
N MET A 727 31.31 -2.55 -4.50
CA MET A 727 30.43 -3.39 -5.31
C MET A 727 28.97 -3.09 -4.94
N ASN A 728 28.35 -2.17 -5.69
CA ASN A 728 26.92 -1.83 -5.58
C ASN A 728 26.09 -2.65 -6.57
N GLU A 729 25.59 -3.81 -6.14
CA GLU A 729 24.76 -4.70 -6.98
C GLU A 729 23.91 -5.63 -6.12
N THR A 730 22.75 -6.09 -6.59
CA THR A 730 22.00 -7.15 -5.90
C THR A 730 22.60 -8.49 -6.32
N LEU A 731 23.16 -9.25 -5.36
CA LEU A 731 23.68 -10.60 -5.61
C LEU A 731 22.62 -11.65 -5.31
N SER A 732 22.72 -12.79 -5.98
CA SER A 732 22.05 -13.99 -5.47
C SER A 732 22.60 -14.32 -4.08
N TYR A 733 21.78 -14.94 -3.23
CA TYR A 733 22.22 -15.30 -1.88
C TYR A 733 23.46 -16.22 -1.91
N ARG A 734 23.50 -17.16 -2.86
CA ARG A 734 24.68 -18.01 -3.11
C ARG A 734 25.93 -17.20 -3.42
N ASP A 735 25.86 -16.22 -4.31
CA ASP A 735 27.03 -15.41 -4.70
C ASP A 735 27.50 -14.53 -3.54
N LEU A 736 26.58 -14.04 -2.70
CA LEU A 736 26.93 -13.31 -1.48
C LEU A 736 27.73 -14.20 -0.51
N LEU A 737 27.34 -15.47 -0.36
CA LEU A 737 28.08 -16.43 0.46
C LEU A 737 29.43 -16.81 -0.15
N GLN A 738 29.52 -16.96 -1.48
CA GLN A 738 30.80 -17.16 -2.16
C GLN A 738 31.74 -15.95 -1.95
N LEU A 739 31.21 -14.72 -1.98
CA LEU A 739 32.00 -13.53 -1.68
C LEU A 739 32.55 -13.58 -0.25
N LYS A 740 31.74 -13.98 0.74
CA LYS A 740 32.18 -14.16 2.12
C LYS A 740 33.24 -15.25 2.25
N ALA A 741 32.94 -16.47 1.79
CA ALA A 741 33.83 -17.62 1.87
C ALA A 741 35.17 -17.40 1.16
N GLY A 742 35.18 -16.57 0.11
CA GLY A 742 36.37 -16.19 -0.63
C GLY A 742 37.20 -15.08 0.02
N SER A 743 36.75 -14.48 1.12
CA SER A 743 37.45 -13.40 1.84
C SER A 743 38.31 -13.95 2.99
N ASP A 744 39.35 -13.23 3.40
CA ASP A 744 40.22 -13.59 4.52
C ASP A 744 39.68 -13.13 5.88
N CYS A 745 38.87 -12.08 5.88
CA CYS A 745 38.22 -11.58 7.09
C CYS A 745 36.93 -10.83 6.74
N TYR A 746 35.90 -11.00 7.57
CA TYR A 746 34.67 -10.23 7.54
C TYR A 746 34.69 -9.17 8.65
N ILE A 747 34.42 -7.92 8.28
CA ILE A 747 34.48 -6.77 9.19
C ILE A 747 33.07 -6.18 9.35
N SER A 748 32.66 -5.98 10.60
CA SER A 748 31.40 -5.32 10.96
C SER A 748 31.62 -4.32 12.08
N LEU A 749 31.95 -3.07 11.74
CA LEU A 749 32.04 -1.96 12.69
C LEU A 749 30.68 -1.26 12.87
N HIS A 750 29.62 -2.05 13.00
CA HIS A 750 28.26 -1.56 13.19
C HIS A 750 28.13 -0.77 14.51
N LYS A 751 27.17 0.14 14.55
CA LYS A 751 26.75 0.85 15.76
C LYS A 751 25.77 0.06 16.61
N SER A 752 24.94 -0.77 15.96
CA SER A 752 24.10 -1.78 16.59
C SER A 752 23.55 -2.77 15.55
N GLU A 753 23.27 -4.00 15.98
CA GLU A 753 22.64 -5.09 15.24
C GLU A 753 21.61 -5.83 16.10
N GLY A 754 20.46 -6.14 15.51
CA GLY A 754 19.44 -6.95 16.18
C GLY A 754 19.79 -8.44 16.22
N TRP A 755 20.48 -8.94 15.18
CA TRP A 755 20.94 -10.33 15.07
C TRP A 755 22.38 -10.42 14.54
N GLY A 756 22.61 -9.97 13.31
CA GLY A 756 23.95 -9.97 12.71
C GLY A 756 24.23 -11.10 11.70
N PHE A 757 23.29 -11.36 10.78
CA PHE A 757 23.43 -12.34 9.66
C PHE A 757 24.79 -12.26 8.96
N GLY A 758 25.28 -11.04 8.72
CA GLY A 758 26.61 -10.80 8.15
C GLY A 758 27.72 -11.62 8.79
N MET A 759 27.78 -11.58 10.12
CA MET A 759 28.83 -12.18 10.94
C MET A 759 28.62 -13.67 11.16
N ILE A 760 27.41 -14.11 11.51
CA ILE A 760 27.16 -15.54 11.75
C ILE A 760 27.33 -16.38 10.46
N GLU A 761 26.93 -15.86 9.30
CA GLU A 761 27.18 -16.52 8.02
C GLU A 761 28.68 -16.58 7.69
N ALA A 762 29.46 -15.54 8.04
CA ALA A 762 30.91 -15.57 7.89
C ALA A 762 31.55 -16.65 8.78
N MET A 763 31.13 -16.74 10.04
CA MET A 763 31.55 -17.81 10.96
C MET A 763 31.18 -19.20 10.42
N ALA A 764 30.00 -19.35 9.80
CA ALA A 764 29.55 -20.62 9.22
C ALA A 764 30.41 -21.08 8.05
N LEU A 765 31.01 -20.11 7.34
CA LEU A 765 31.94 -20.33 6.23
C LEU A 765 33.40 -20.39 6.70
N LYS A 766 33.65 -20.47 8.01
CA LYS A 766 34.98 -20.44 8.64
C LYS A 766 35.79 -19.18 8.27
N VAL A 767 35.10 -18.05 8.10
CA VAL A 767 35.71 -16.75 7.84
C VAL A 767 35.87 -16.00 9.16
N PRO A 768 37.09 -15.61 9.55
CA PRO A 768 37.38 -14.76 10.71
C PRO A 768 36.53 -13.48 10.76
N VAL A 769 35.97 -13.15 11.92
CA VAL A 769 35.12 -11.96 12.11
C VAL A 769 35.79 -10.92 13.02
N ILE A 770 35.85 -9.69 12.56
CA ILE A 770 36.18 -8.50 13.37
C ILE A 770 34.91 -7.68 13.53
N CYS A 771 34.48 -7.43 14.76
CA CYS A 771 33.19 -6.78 15.00
C CYS A 771 33.18 -5.90 16.24
N THR A 772 32.29 -4.91 16.25
CA THR A 772 32.02 -4.08 17.43
C THR A 772 31.51 -4.96 18.58
N ALA A 773 32.00 -4.71 19.80
CA ALA A 773 31.64 -5.47 20.99
C ALA A 773 30.28 -5.04 21.60
N TYR A 774 29.24 -4.83 20.78
CA TYR A 774 28.00 -4.20 21.21
C TYR A 774 26.77 -4.81 20.54
N SER A 775 25.66 -4.97 21.29
CA SER A 775 24.34 -5.43 20.83
C SER A 775 24.26 -6.92 20.44
N GLY A 776 23.35 -7.27 19.52
CA GLY A 776 22.87 -8.64 19.31
C GLY A 776 23.92 -9.64 18.83
N ASN A 777 25.02 -9.19 18.23
CA ASN A 777 26.10 -10.10 17.82
C ASN A 777 26.80 -10.77 19.02
N MET A 778 26.71 -10.19 20.22
CA MET A 778 27.37 -10.70 21.42
C MET A 778 26.82 -12.06 21.89
N ASP A 779 25.63 -12.48 21.41
CA ASP A 779 25.12 -13.84 21.62
C ASP A 779 26.02 -14.92 20.98
N PHE A 780 26.85 -14.56 19.99
CA PHE A 780 27.77 -15.50 19.33
C PHE A 780 29.19 -14.96 19.09
N CYS A 781 29.43 -13.67 19.30
CA CYS A 781 30.76 -13.05 19.24
C CYS A 781 31.33 -12.90 20.65
N SER A 782 32.45 -13.56 20.93
CA SER A 782 33.23 -13.44 22.16
C SER A 782 34.72 -13.30 21.83
N GLU A 783 35.57 -13.13 22.84
CA GLU A 783 37.02 -13.12 22.64
C GLU A 783 37.53 -14.43 22.01
N GLU A 784 36.84 -15.55 22.22
CA GLU A 784 37.16 -16.87 21.66
C GLU A 784 36.69 -17.06 20.22
N THR A 785 35.68 -16.31 19.75
CA THR A 785 35.05 -16.53 18.43
C THR A 785 35.24 -15.36 17.46
N ALA A 786 35.58 -14.16 17.95
CA ALA A 786 35.78 -12.97 17.14
C ALA A 786 36.95 -12.10 17.65
N TRP A 787 37.39 -11.15 16.83
CA TRP A 787 38.17 -10.01 17.32
C TRP A 787 37.19 -8.89 17.62
N LEU A 788 36.96 -8.67 18.90
CA LEU A 788 36.05 -7.64 19.40
C LEU A 788 36.72 -6.27 19.34
N VAL A 789 35.96 -5.27 18.91
CA VAL A 789 36.38 -3.88 18.81
C VAL A 789 35.69 -3.08 19.90
N ASP A 790 36.49 -2.37 20.70
CA ASP A 790 36.03 -1.47 21.75
C ASP A 790 35.17 -0.33 21.17
N TYR A 791 34.28 0.21 21.99
CA TYR A 791 33.38 1.30 21.61
C TYR A 791 33.13 2.26 22.77
N GLU A 792 32.61 3.43 22.43
CA GLU A 792 31.99 4.36 23.37
C GLU A 792 30.50 4.47 23.05
N GLU A 793 29.64 4.52 24.05
CA GLU A 793 28.23 4.81 23.82
C GLU A 793 28.04 6.28 23.46
N SER A 794 27.30 6.53 22.39
CA SER A 794 26.92 7.86 21.93
C SER A 794 25.40 7.97 21.91
N GLU A 795 24.89 9.07 22.46
CA GLU A 795 23.49 9.43 22.32
C GLU A 795 23.14 9.77 20.86
N LEU A 796 21.97 9.31 20.44
CA LEU A 796 21.43 9.53 19.10
C LEU A 796 20.59 10.79 19.04
N ARG A 797 20.72 11.52 17.94
CA ARG A 797 19.91 12.69 17.62
C ARG A 797 18.71 12.29 16.77
N PRO A 798 17.63 13.11 16.77
CA PRO A 798 16.56 12.96 15.79
C PRO A 798 17.12 12.94 14.36
N GLY A 799 16.83 11.87 13.63
CA GLY A 799 17.30 11.66 12.26
C GLY A 799 18.57 10.81 12.10
N ASP A 800 19.27 10.45 13.19
CA ASP A 800 20.41 9.54 13.11
C ASP A 800 19.99 8.10 12.75
N TYR A 801 18.77 7.71 13.14
CA TYR A 801 18.09 6.47 12.76
C TYR A 801 16.57 6.66 12.71
N ILE A 802 15.83 5.63 12.28
CA ILE A 802 14.38 5.62 12.40
C ILE A 802 13.93 5.52 13.85
N PHE A 803 12.87 6.26 14.16
CA PHE A 803 12.15 6.22 15.44
C PHE A 803 13.02 6.44 16.69
N VAL A 804 14.12 7.18 16.55
CA VAL A 804 15.00 7.54 17.68
C VAL A 804 14.19 8.21 18.78
N ARG A 805 14.34 7.70 20.00
CA ARG A 805 13.77 8.30 21.21
C ARG A 805 14.81 9.17 21.93
N PRO A 806 14.38 10.19 22.70
CA PRO A 806 15.28 10.92 23.57
C PRO A 806 16.09 9.99 24.49
N GLY A 807 17.40 10.23 24.57
CA GLY A 807 18.34 9.42 25.34
C GLY A 807 18.57 8.01 24.81
N SER A 808 18.13 7.66 23.60
CA SER A 808 18.57 6.40 22.96
C SER A 808 20.06 6.48 22.63
N VAL A 809 20.77 5.38 22.84
CA VAL A 809 22.21 5.29 22.62
C VAL A 809 22.58 4.17 21.65
N TRP A 810 23.76 4.30 21.04
CA TRP A 810 24.42 3.26 20.26
C TRP A 810 25.93 3.28 20.46
N ALA A 811 26.60 2.22 20.02
CA ALA A 811 28.06 2.19 19.98
C ALA A 811 28.61 3.09 18.88
N GLU A 812 29.67 3.84 19.21
CA GLU A 812 30.63 4.37 18.26
C GLU A 812 31.94 3.57 18.39
N PRO A 813 32.23 2.66 17.44
CA PRO A 813 33.40 1.79 17.52
C PRO A 813 34.72 2.57 17.36
N SER A 814 35.73 2.16 18.13
CA SER A 814 37.06 2.72 18.09
C SER A 814 37.79 2.32 16.80
N VAL A 815 38.04 3.30 15.93
CA VAL A 815 38.85 3.11 14.70
C VAL A 815 40.26 2.63 15.03
N GLU A 816 40.82 3.10 16.15
CA GLU A 816 42.15 2.72 16.62
C GLU A 816 42.21 1.26 17.02
N ASP A 817 41.22 0.81 17.80
CA ASP A 817 41.16 -0.59 18.20
C ASP A 817 40.82 -1.51 17.03
N ALA A 818 39.87 -1.12 16.19
CA ALA A 818 39.56 -1.83 14.95
C ALA A 818 40.81 -2.06 14.09
N ALA A 819 41.66 -1.05 13.93
CA ALA A 819 42.91 -1.19 13.19
C ALA A 819 43.86 -2.19 13.86
N ARG A 820 43.98 -2.18 15.20
CA ARG A 820 44.77 -3.18 15.95
C ARG A 820 44.23 -4.59 15.76
N GLN A 821 42.91 -4.77 15.84
CA GLN A 821 42.26 -6.07 15.65
C GLN A 821 42.44 -6.60 14.22
N MET A 822 42.34 -5.72 13.21
CA MET A 822 42.67 -6.08 11.82
C MET A 822 44.11 -6.56 11.68
N ARG A 823 45.05 -5.96 12.42
CA ARG A 823 46.45 -6.41 12.43
C ARG A 823 46.69 -7.69 13.19
N ALA A 824 46.08 -7.86 14.36
CA ALA A 824 46.11 -9.12 15.08
C ALA A 824 45.59 -10.28 14.20
N ALA A 825 44.50 -10.07 13.47
CA ALA A 825 43.94 -11.07 12.56
C ALA A 825 44.84 -11.32 11.33
N PHE A 826 45.50 -10.30 10.79
CA PHE A 826 46.37 -10.42 9.61
C PHE A 826 47.72 -11.07 9.94
N ASP A 827 48.40 -10.60 10.99
CA ASP A 827 49.79 -10.91 11.32
C ASP A 827 49.98 -12.33 11.90
N ASP A 828 48.93 -12.93 12.46
CA ASP A 828 48.96 -14.31 12.98
C ASP A 828 47.95 -15.23 12.26
N PRO A 829 48.38 -15.91 11.18
CA PRO A 829 47.54 -16.88 10.47
C PRO A 829 47.08 -18.07 11.32
N GLN A 830 47.85 -18.48 12.33
CA GLN A 830 47.51 -19.62 13.18
C GLN A 830 46.40 -19.25 14.16
N ALA A 831 46.54 -18.11 14.85
CA ALA A 831 45.49 -17.58 15.70
C ALA A 831 44.23 -17.28 14.88
N ARG A 832 44.41 -16.77 13.64
CA ARG A 832 43.30 -16.53 12.72
C ARG A 832 42.49 -17.80 12.42
N ALA A 833 43.16 -18.88 12.04
CA ALA A 833 42.53 -20.16 11.75
C ALA A 833 41.90 -20.80 12.99
N ALA A 834 42.59 -20.77 14.14
CA ALA A 834 42.08 -21.31 15.40
C ALA A 834 40.78 -20.62 15.84
N LYS A 835 40.72 -19.29 15.74
CA LYS A 835 39.53 -18.52 16.11
C LYS A 835 38.36 -18.77 15.15
N ALA A 836 38.62 -18.88 13.85
CA ALA A 836 37.58 -19.24 12.87
C ALA A 836 37.00 -20.64 13.12
N GLU A 837 37.83 -21.62 13.50
CA GLU A 837 37.35 -22.96 13.84
C GLU A 837 36.54 -22.97 15.14
N ALA A 838 36.99 -22.21 16.16
CA ALA A 838 36.25 -22.05 17.40
C ALA A 838 34.87 -21.42 17.17
N ALA A 839 34.82 -20.36 16.36
CA ALA A 839 33.57 -19.72 15.95
C ALA A 839 32.63 -20.69 15.24
N TYR A 840 33.12 -21.38 14.21
CA TYR A 840 32.35 -22.38 13.46
C TYR A 840 31.80 -23.50 14.37
N GLY A 841 32.63 -24.06 15.25
CA GLY A 841 32.22 -25.10 16.20
C GLY A 841 31.15 -24.59 17.17
N TYR A 842 31.30 -23.35 17.66
CA TYR A 842 30.34 -22.73 18.56
C TYR A 842 28.98 -22.50 17.89
N ILE A 843 28.95 -21.88 16.71
CA ILE A 843 27.68 -21.57 16.05
C ILE A 843 26.97 -22.83 15.54
N ARG A 844 27.71 -23.84 15.07
CA ARG A 844 27.10 -25.11 14.64
C ARG A 844 26.44 -25.84 15.79
N LYS A 845 27.04 -25.77 16.98
CA LYS A 845 26.50 -26.39 18.19
C LYS A 845 25.25 -25.66 18.70
N ASN A 846 25.24 -24.33 18.66
CA ASN A 846 24.25 -23.53 19.39
C ASN A 846 23.20 -22.84 18.49
N PHE A 847 23.51 -22.61 17.22
CA PHE A 847 22.73 -21.77 16.27
C PHE A 847 22.50 -22.45 14.91
N SER A 848 22.76 -23.75 14.78
CA SER A 848 22.29 -24.53 13.63
C SER A 848 20.77 -24.68 13.66
N ALA A 849 20.16 -25.00 12.51
CA ALA A 849 18.71 -25.21 12.44
C ALA A 849 18.19 -26.22 13.48
N PRO A 850 18.83 -27.38 13.73
CA PRO A 850 18.41 -28.29 14.79
C PRO A 850 18.53 -27.71 16.20
N ALA A 851 19.56 -26.91 16.47
CA ALA A 851 19.75 -26.29 17.77
C ALA A 851 18.65 -25.26 18.07
N ILE A 852 18.30 -24.44 17.08
CA ILE A 852 17.22 -23.46 17.20
C ILE A 852 15.84 -24.11 17.17
N ALA A 853 15.65 -25.19 16.40
CA ALA A 853 14.43 -26.00 16.44
C ALA A 853 14.16 -26.58 17.83
N GLY A 854 15.21 -27.01 18.53
CA GLY A 854 15.10 -27.42 19.94
C GLY A 854 14.56 -26.31 20.85
N ARG A 855 14.99 -25.06 20.64
CA ARG A 855 14.50 -23.89 21.42
C ARG A 855 13.07 -23.52 21.05
N TYR A 856 12.77 -23.38 19.76
CA TYR A 856 11.43 -23.04 19.26
C TYR A 856 10.43 -24.11 19.67
N GLY A 857 10.70 -25.38 19.34
CA GLY A 857 9.84 -26.50 19.65
C GLY A 857 9.70 -26.74 21.16
N GLY A 858 10.72 -26.43 21.97
CA GLY A 858 10.62 -26.41 23.43
C GLY A 858 9.57 -25.42 23.91
N ARG A 859 9.74 -24.14 23.54
CA ARG A 859 8.82 -23.06 23.97
C ARG A 859 7.40 -23.25 23.44
N LEU A 860 7.25 -23.64 22.18
CA LEU A 860 5.94 -23.88 21.57
C LEU A 860 5.19 -25.03 22.24
N ARG A 861 5.87 -26.12 22.62
CA ARG A 861 5.23 -27.22 23.36
C ARG A 861 4.82 -26.83 24.77
N GLU A 862 5.56 -25.95 25.44
CA GLU A 862 5.13 -25.38 26.72
C GLU A 862 3.81 -24.61 26.55
N ILE A 863 3.75 -23.72 25.55
CA ILE A 863 2.55 -22.93 25.25
C ILE A 863 1.36 -23.84 24.88
N LEU A 864 1.56 -24.83 24.01
CA LEU A 864 0.52 -25.79 23.65
C LEU A 864 0.02 -26.58 24.86
N ALA A 865 0.90 -26.94 25.79
CA ALA A 865 0.53 -27.61 27.03
C ALA A 865 -0.25 -26.69 27.99
N ASP A 866 0.09 -25.40 28.04
CA ASP A 866 -0.66 -24.38 28.79
C ASP A 866 -2.08 -24.22 28.22
N LEU A 867 -2.21 -24.02 26.91
CA LEU A 867 -3.50 -23.88 26.23
C LEU A 867 -4.40 -25.11 26.42
N ALA A 868 -3.82 -26.31 26.41
CA ALA A 868 -4.55 -27.56 26.65
C ALA A 868 -5.02 -27.72 28.11
N ARG A 869 -4.45 -26.98 29.08
CA ARG A 869 -4.91 -26.97 30.47
C ARG A 869 -6.04 -25.96 30.71
N GLU A 870 -6.12 -24.93 29.89
CA GLU A 870 -7.13 -23.87 29.98
C GLU A 870 -8.43 -24.19 29.23
N SER A 871 -8.36 -25.11 28.26
CA SER A 871 -9.49 -25.66 27.50
C SER A 871 -10.21 -26.77 28.28
#